data_AF-A0A6G4WWL5-F1
#
_entry.id   AF-A0A6G4WWL5-F1
#
_cell.length_a   1.000
_cell.length_b   1.000
_cell.length_c   1.000
_cell.angle_alpha   90.00
_cell.angle_beta   90.00
_cell.angle_gamma   90.00
#
_symmetry.space_group_name_H-M   'P 1'
#
loop_
_entity.id
_entity.type
_entity.pdbx_description
1 polymer ?
#
loop_
_entity_poly.entity_id
_entity_poly.type
_entity_poly.pdbx_seq_one_letter_code
_entity_poly.pdbx_strand_id
1 'polypeptide(L)'
;MVEMSDPGTCLYASEEELVEAALTWKPGDPFPLLPGSSLTRLLSLDGGELPPVTPVPRAGCVVSAGGEAGRAAGRLLAVATERPHLHVAAGDVVRTVAAQDGPVAVVALAGDLKGAGDWPGAHHPMAGVVSARTPASLVCLVYRTLVPEHRSTPGSFVVSNSFHSDDLSADAVEMDELDGLYRTRHQVVTYHLHGRECSVGLPDGIICGRTDEGAGFLGLPSLPGSAAAPGPLVPERPLPADLRIPSCMRGEGCFRADLEDGQRIRAADLHAVLVFSQSCGAVSAGVSPYPEPVGIGGGFLEGTAIAVIGGMGSHNAEPGAERLLDQGLRRGLPLGEIVAGMNSGRDGERGGLAVFGLAGDPGLVLPHPGGPPEQAGAAEPSADAPAPQALEAPEAPEAPEAPEALERLHHLNDSVIPGCERLAWLEVDLDEEPLRAARSRIRALAGAPDRPGLAADVSSLEDEIAVLQQELIARTAAMIQRDGADFLGDASPAFQRTARRDAPCTSCGTDRGQHLVLRHAVEHRLTVQTLQCRRCGDVWWSTEEGEPTLSIGGQVDTDADRAAPGVLRRSVANTGERTVHGAVGLAFRAFYDPPVLPVWHSEAVTIPPGGSHTFTASLALPAPGARPDVHSGFVIALLDGVYLMSPVILRLS
;
A
#
# COMPACT_ATOMS: atom_id res chain seq x y z
N MET A 1 47.86 -14.64 10.85
CA MET A 1 48.46 -13.49 11.55
C MET A 1 47.44 -12.38 11.50
N VAL A 2 46.83 -12.06 12.65
CA VAL A 2 45.83 -11.00 12.77
C VAL A 2 46.57 -9.67 12.75
N GLU A 3 46.47 -8.91 11.65
CA GLU A 3 46.79 -7.48 11.69
C GLU A 3 45.72 -6.82 12.56
N MET A 4 46.13 -6.29 13.72
CA MET A 4 45.28 -5.50 14.60
C MET A 4 45.04 -4.12 13.97
N SER A 5 44.11 -4.04 13.01
CA SER A 5 43.46 -2.81 12.60
C SER A 5 42.28 -2.53 13.53
N ASP A 6 42.34 -1.38 14.21
CA ASP A 6 41.35 -0.77 15.12
C ASP A 6 40.79 -1.64 16.27
N PRO A 7 40.84 -1.17 17.54
CA PRO A 7 40.45 -1.96 18.71
C PRO A 7 38.95 -2.30 18.84
N GLY A 8 38.11 -1.98 17.84
CA GLY A 8 36.65 -2.15 17.89
C GLY A 8 36.09 -3.38 17.16
N THR A 9 36.78 -3.93 16.14
CA THR A 9 36.16 -4.90 15.22
C THR A 9 37.03 -6.15 15.04
N CYS A 10 36.50 -7.33 15.40
CA CYS A 10 37.16 -8.61 15.17
C CYS A 10 36.53 -9.34 13.97
N LEU A 11 37.17 -9.19 12.80
CA LEU A 11 36.79 -9.89 11.57
C LEU A 11 37.54 -11.20 11.45
N TYR A 12 36.80 -12.29 11.31
CA TYR A 12 37.34 -13.63 11.09
C TYR A 12 37.38 -13.96 9.60
N ALA A 13 38.41 -14.70 9.18
CA ALA A 13 38.63 -15.02 7.77
C ALA A 13 37.81 -16.23 7.30
N SER A 14 37.33 -17.07 8.23
CA SER A 14 36.55 -18.27 7.92
C SER A 14 35.44 -18.54 8.94
N GLU A 15 34.47 -19.36 8.52
CA GLU A 15 33.40 -19.86 9.39
C GLU A 15 33.94 -20.69 10.56
N GLU A 16 35.00 -21.47 10.34
CA GLU A 16 35.64 -22.29 11.38
C GLU A 16 36.20 -21.42 12.51
N GLU A 17 36.92 -20.35 12.17
CA GLU A 17 37.47 -19.41 13.16
C GLU A 17 36.35 -18.69 13.93
N LEU A 18 35.26 -18.33 13.24
CA LEU A 18 34.08 -17.74 13.87
C LEU A 18 33.47 -18.70 14.89
N VAL A 19 33.30 -19.98 14.55
CA VAL A 19 32.73 -20.99 15.46
C VAL A 19 33.60 -21.15 16.71
N GLU A 20 34.92 -21.23 16.55
CA GLU A 20 35.85 -21.30 17.68
C GLU A 20 35.79 -20.05 18.57
N ALA A 21 35.77 -18.86 17.95
CA ALA A 21 35.63 -17.60 18.67
C ALA A 21 34.29 -17.53 19.43
N ALA A 22 33.20 -17.93 18.79
CA ALA A 22 31.88 -17.94 19.38
C ALA A 22 31.78 -18.82 20.61
N LEU A 23 32.60 -19.88 20.75
CA LEU A 23 32.62 -20.74 21.94
C LEU A 23 33.24 -20.08 23.17
N THR A 24 34.10 -19.10 22.98
CA THR A 24 34.87 -18.46 24.06
C THR A 24 34.48 -17.01 24.30
N TRP A 25 33.78 -16.38 23.36
CA TRP A 25 33.32 -14.99 23.43
C TRP A 25 32.45 -14.71 24.67
N LYS A 26 32.66 -13.52 25.24
CA LYS A 26 31.88 -12.95 26.35
C LYS A 26 31.52 -11.49 26.05
N PRO A 27 30.42 -10.96 26.63
CA PRO A 27 30.09 -9.55 26.50
C PRO A 27 31.24 -8.64 26.94
N GLY A 28 31.45 -7.55 26.21
CA GLY A 28 32.61 -6.66 26.38
C GLY A 28 33.83 -7.03 25.52
N ASP A 29 33.97 -8.28 25.08
CA ASP A 29 34.97 -8.65 24.07
C ASP A 29 34.49 -8.21 22.67
N PRO A 30 35.41 -7.93 21.72
CA PRO A 30 35.04 -7.66 20.32
C PRO A 30 34.12 -8.76 19.77
N PHE A 31 32.98 -8.35 19.20
CA PHE A 31 31.99 -9.29 18.72
C PHE A 31 32.51 -10.01 17.46
N PRO A 32 32.41 -11.36 17.38
CA PRO A 32 32.94 -12.09 16.25
C PRO A 32 32.05 -11.90 15.01
N LEU A 33 32.63 -11.37 13.94
CA LEU A 33 31.94 -11.08 12.68
C LEU A 33 32.66 -11.72 11.49
N LEU A 34 31.91 -12.02 10.44
CA LEU A 34 32.44 -12.40 9.13
C LEU A 34 32.26 -11.25 8.13
N PRO A 35 33.20 -11.08 7.19
CA PRO A 35 33.02 -10.14 6.09
C PRO A 35 31.85 -10.56 5.19
N GLY A 36 31.05 -9.60 4.74
CA GLY A 36 29.90 -9.84 3.87
C GLY A 36 29.10 -8.56 3.61
N SER A 37 28.19 -8.61 2.63
CA SER A 37 27.44 -7.42 2.21
C SER A 37 26.55 -6.82 3.29
N SER A 38 25.97 -7.65 4.17
CA SER A 38 25.21 -7.18 5.34
C SER A 38 26.07 -6.33 6.28
N LEU A 39 27.33 -6.70 6.49
CA LEU A 39 28.26 -5.92 7.28
C LEU A 39 28.70 -4.66 6.54
N THR A 40 29.01 -4.75 5.24
CA THR A 40 29.35 -3.57 4.42
C THR A 40 28.25 -2.52 4.44
N ARG A 41 26.97 -2.91 4.35
CA ARG A 41 25.82 -2.00 4.47
C ARG A 41 25.69 -1.36 5.84
N LEU A 42 25.94 -2.13 6.90
CA LEU A 42 25.93 -1.58 8.25
C LEU A 42 27.04 -0.52 8.40
N LEU A 43 28.24 -0.83 7.93
CA LEU A 43 29.39 0.07 8.01
C LEU A 43 29.25 1.30 7.12
N SER A 44 28.51 1.22 6.00
CA SER A 44 28.25 2.39 5.14
C SER A 44 27.41 3.47 5.83
N LEU A 45 26.70 3.12 6.92
CA LEU A 45 25.98 4.10 7.75
C LEU A 45 26.88 4.85 8.73
N ASP A 46 28.12 4.39 8.97
CA ASP A 46 28.94 4.87 10.11
C ASP A 46 30.41 5.20 9.77
N GLY A 47 30.81 5.18 8.50
CA GLY A 47 32.22 5.42 8.16
C GLY A 47 33.21 4.41 8.79
N GLY A 48 32.74 3.34 9.45
CA GLY A 48 33.53 2.16 9.84
C GLY A 48 33.49 1.68 11.31
N GLU A 49 32.97 2.44 12.28
CA GLU A 49 33.07 2.06 13.70
C GLU A 49 31.86 1.22 14.18
N LEU A 50 32.10 0.20 15.01
CA LEU A 50 31.08 -0.71 15.54
C LEU A 50 31.01 -0.64 17.08
N PRO A 51 29.84 -0.39 17.69
CA PRO A 51 29.71 -0.34 19.14
C PRO A 51 29.98 -1.71 19.79
N PRO A 52 30.55 -1.73 21.00
CA PRO A 52 30.73 -2.96 21.76
C PRO A 52 29.37 -3.53 22.19
N VAL A 53 29.29 -4.86 22.23
CA VAL A 53 28.11 -5.56 22.75
C VAL A 53 28.19 -5.65 24.28
N THR A 54 27.18 -5.09 24.94
CA THR A 54 27.00 -5.19 26.39
C THR A 54 25.96 -6.28 26.73
N PRO A 55 26.00 -6.88 27.93
CA PRO A 55 24.95 -7.80 28.36
C PRO A 55 23.59 -7.09 28.42
N VAL A 56 22.57 -7.67 27.78
CA VAL A 56 21.20 -7.18 27.83
C VAL A 56 20.27 -8.35 28.14
N PRO A 57 19.98 -8.63 29.42
CA PRO A 57 19.12 -9.75 29.80
C PRO A 57 17.76 -9.69 29.10
N ARG A 58 17.31 -10.80 28.52
CA ARG A 58 16.00 -10.93 27.86
C ARG A 58 15.28 -12.17 28.36
N ALA A 59 13.95 -12.14 28.35
CA ALA A 59 13.12 -13.29 28.70
C ALA A 59 13.15 -14.38 27.61
N GLY A 60 12.86 -15.62 28.01
CA GLY A 60 12.67 -16.74 27.10
C GLY A 60 13.93 -17.56 26.84
N CYS A 61 13.98 -18.25 25.69
CA CYS A 61 15.11 -19.11 25.32
C CYS A 61 15.56 -18.90 23.86
N VAL A 62 16.78 -19.37 23.57
CA VAL A 62 17.33 -19.40 22.22
C VAL A 62 17.44 -20.85 21.76
N VAL A 63 16.80 -21.18 20.65
CA VAL A 63 16.86 -22.49 20.00
C VAL A 63 17.63 -22.34 18.69
N SER A 64 18.79 -22.99 18.56
CA SER A 64 19.50 -23.03 17.28
C SER A 64 19.32 -24.35 16.55
N ALA A 65 19.30 -24.31 15.23
CA ALA A 65 19.20 -25.50 14.38
C ALA A 65 20.17 -25.44 13.21
N GLY A 66 20.40 -26.60 12.59
CA GLY A 66 21.25 -26.71 11.41
C GLY A 66 22.74 -26.91 11.73
N GLY A 67 23.60 -26.31 10.91
CA GLY A 67 25.06 -26.45 11.00
C GLY A 67 25.72 -25.65 12.15
N GLU A 68 27.05 -25.71 12.21
CA GLU A 68 27.84 -25.04 13.25
C GLU A 68 27.69 -23.50 13.23
N ALA A 69 27.52 -22.88 12.05
CA ALA A 69 27.21 -21.44 11.97
C ALA A 69 25.93 -21.06 12.71
N GLY A 70 24.83 -21.80 12.52
CA GLY A 70 23.56 -21.57 13.23
C GLY A 70 23.71 -21.76 14.74
N ARG A 71 24.46 -22.78 15.15
CA ARG A 71 24.79 -23.04 16.55
C ARG A 71 25.63 -21.93 17.18
N ALA A 72 26.67 -21.47 16.49
CA ALA A 72 27.53 -20.38 16.93
C ALA A 72 26.74 -19.07 17.08
N ALA A 73 25.95 -18.70 16.07
CA ALA A 73 25.09 -17.52 16.10
C ALA A 73 24.06 -17.58 17.25
N GLY A 74 23.42 -18.74 17.44
CA GLY A 74 22.50 -18.96 18.55
C GLY A 74 23.16 -18.85 19.92
N ARG A 75 24.38 -19.39 20.08
CA ARG A 75 25.17 -19.25 21.31
C ARG A 75 25.50 -17.79 21.59
N LEU A 76 25.96 -17.03 20.58
CA LEU A 76 26.29 -15.62 20.73
C LEU A 76 25.08 -14.80 21.21
N LEU A 77 23.93 -15.00 20.57
CA LEU A 77 22.68 -14.37 20.99
C LEU A 77 22.31 -14.75 22.44
N ALA A 78 22.37 -16.04 22.77
CA ALA A 78 22.01 -16.56 24.08
C ALA A 78 22.91 -16.00 25.20
N VAL A 79 24.23 -16.00 24.98
CA VAL A 79 25.22 -15.47 25.94
C VAL A 79 25.07 -13.97 26.14
N ALA A 80 24.89 -13.20 25.06
CA ALA A 80 24.72 -11.76 25.16
C ALA A 80 23.40 -11.35 25.85
N THR A 81 22.39 -12.23 25.81
CA THR A 81 21.05 -11.96 26.35
C THR A 81 20.72 -12.75 27.63
N GLU A 82 21.71 -13.46 28.18
CA GLU A 82 21.60 -14.31 29.38
C GLU A 82 20.46 -15.36 29.31
N ARG A 83 20.14 -15.82 28.10
CA ARG A 83 19.09 -16.83 27.86
C ARG A 83 19.68 -18.25 27.79
N PRO A 84 18.92 -19.28 28.18
CA PRO A 84 19.30 -20.67 27.91
C PRO A 84 19.38 -20.91 26.39
N HIS A 85 20.42 -21.66 25.98
CA HIS A 85 20.65 -22.07 24.59
C HIS A 85 20.40 -23.57 24.42
N LEU A 86 19.52 -23.92 23.48
CA LEU A 86 19.25 -25.30 23.07
C LEU A 86 19.64 -25.45 21.60
N HIS A 87 20.47 -26.43 21.27
CA HIS A 87 20.75 -26.79 19.88
C HIS A 87 20.04 -28.09 19.53
N VAL A 88 19.22 -28.07 18.47
CA VAL A 88 18.36 -29.20 18.07
C VAL A 88 18.49 -29.49 16.57
N ALA A 89 18.11 -30.70 16.17
CA ALA A 89 17.99 -31.03 14.75
C ALA A 89 16.86 -30.21 14.10
N ALA A 90 16.99 -29.89 12.80
CA ALA A 90 16.01 -29.07 12.09
C ALA A 90 14.56 -29.60 12.22
N GLY A 91 14.35 -30.91 12.07
CA GLY A 91 13.02 -31.53 12.21
C GLY A 91 12.43 -31.53 13.62
N ASP A 92 13.22 -31.18 14.64
CA ASP A 92 12.78 -31.09 16.03
C ASP A 92 12.49 -29.65 16.47
N VAL A 93 12.74 -28.64 15.63
CA VAL A 93 12.57 -27.21 15.96
C VAL A 93 11.14 -26.92 16.40
N VAL A 94 10.15 -27.25 15.57
CA VAL A 94 8.72 -26.97 15.86
C VAL A 94 8.29 -27.61 17.18
N ARG A 95 8.64 -28.88 17.41
CA ARG A 95 8.32 -29.60 18.65
C ARG A 95 8.97 -28.94 19.87
N THR A 96 10.23 -28.51 19.73
CA THR A 96 11.00 -27.88 20.81
C THR A 96 10.42 -26.51 21.16
N VAL A 97 10.09 -25.70 20.15
CA VAL A 97 9.49 -24.36 20.29
C VAL A 97 8.12 -24.44 20.94
N ALA A 98 7.26 -25.37 20.52
CA ALA A 98 5.92 -25.56 21.10
C ALA A 98 5.94 -26.00 22.58
N ALA A 99 7.06 -26.52 23.08
CA ALA A 99 7.22 -26.98 24.45
C ALA A 99 7.78 -25.91 25.41
N GLN A 100 8.10 -24.71 24.93
CA GLN A 100 8.64 -23.64 25.77
C GLN A 100 7.53 -22.78 26.35
N ASP A 101 7.82 -22.20 27.52
CA ASP A 101 7.00 -21.15 28.12
C ASP A 101 7.69 -19.80 27.85
N GLY A 102 7.05 -18.91 27.08
CA GLY A 102 7.52 -17.53 26.81
C GLY A 102 8.22 -17.32 25.45
N PRO A 103 8.95 -16.21 25.25
CA PRO A 103 9.58 -15.89 23.96
C PRO A 103 10.60 -16.95 23.52
N VAL A 104 10.58 -17.34 22.24
CA VAL A 104 11.53 -18.32 21.69
C VAL A 104 12.21 -17.79 20.43
N ALA A 105 13.50 -17.47 20.54
CA ALA A 105 14.31 -17.08 19.39
C ALA A 105 14.85 -18.31 18.67
N VAL A 106 14.37 -18.59 17.45
CA VAL A 106 14.90 -19.66 16.60
C VAL A 106 16.01 -19.09 15.72
N VAL A 107 17.23 -19.62 15.85
CA VAL A 107 18.43 -19.13 15.14
C VAL A 107 18.95 -20.21 14.19
N ALA A 108 18.91 -19.94 12.88
CA ALA A 108 19.37 -20.89 11.87
C ALA A 108 19.62 -20.18 10.54
N LEU A 109 20.31 -20.84 9.61
CA LEU A 109 20.30 -20.41 8.21
C LEU A 109 18.94 -20.75 7.59
N ALA A 110 18.48 -19.94 6.63
CA ALA A 110 17.19 -20.17 5.99
C ALA A 110 17.16 -21.52 5.24
N GLY A 111 18.30 -21.97 4.71
CA GLY A 111 18.47 -23.31 4.16
C GLY A 111 18.24 -24.45 5.17
N ASP A 112 18.66 -24.27 6.42
CA ASP A 112 18.52 -25.29 7.49
C ASP A 112 17.07 -25.41 7.97
N LEU A 113 16.31 -24.31 7.94
CA LEU A 113 14.91 -24.26 8.35
C LEU A 113 13.96 -25.01 7.41
N LYS A 114 14.39 -25.37 6.19
CA LYS A 114 13.61 -26.24 5.28
C LYS A 114 13.27 -27.58 5.94
N GLY A 115 14.15 -28.08 6.81
CA GLY A 115 13.95 -29.33 7.55
C GLY A 115 12.97 -29.23 8.72
N ALA A 116 12.51 -28.04 9.10
CA ALA A 116 11.61 -27.83 10.24
C ALA A 116 10.16 -28.23 9.96
N GLY A 117 9.77 -28.30 8.67
CA GLY A 117 8.45 -28.73 8.22
C GLY A 117 7.35 -27.68 8.30
N ASP A 118 7.41 -26.76 9.26
CA ASP A 118 6.48 -25.62 9.39
C ASP A 118 7.17 -24.41 10.04
N TRP A 119 6.55 -23.24 9.96
CA TRP A 119 7.01 -22.01 10.59
C TRP A 119 6.88 -22.10 12.12
N PRO A 120 7.96 -21.86 12.89
CA PRO A 120 7.90 -21.93 14.36
C PRO A 120 6.78 -21.09 15.00
N GLY A 121 6.51 -19.90 14.43
CA GLY A 121 5.45 -19.00 14.89
C GLY A 121 4.03 -19.55 14.74
N ALA A 122 3.81 -20.53 13.86
CA ALA A 122 2.51 -21.20 13.71
C ALA A 122 2.14 -22.07 14.92
N HIS A 123 3.14 -22.52 15.67
CA HIS A 123 2.98 -23.39 16.82
C HIS A 123 3.20 -22.69 18.16
N HIS A 124 3.81 -21.50 18.15
CA HIS A 124 4.02 -20.69 19.33
C HIS A 124 3.98 -19.20 18.97
N PRO A 125 2.95 -18.43 19.40
CA PRO A 125 2.73 -17.07 18.92
C PRO A 125 3.81 -16.05 19.35
N MET A 126 4.60 -16.38 20.38
CA MET A 126 5.77 -15.57 20.80
C MET A 126 7.10 -16.11 20.26
N ALA A 127 7.08 -17.01 19.27
CA ALA A 127 8.29 -17.44 18.59
C ALA A 127 8.67 -16.45 17.49
N GLY A 128 9.96 -16.14 17.39
CA GLY A 128 10.53 -15.34 16.31
C GLY A 128 11.72 -16.05 15.70
N VAL A 129 11.92 -15.86 14.40
CA VAL A 129 12.98 -16.56 13.65
C VAL A 129 14.06 -15.57 13.23
N VAL A 130 15.24 -15.72 13.82
CA VAL A 130 16.46 -14.98 13.48
C VAL A 130 17.21 -15.79 12.43
N SER A 131 17.01 -15.43 11.16
CA SER A 131 17.53 -16.20 10.03
C SER A 131 18.10 -15.29 8.94
N ALA A 132 19.11 -15.79 8.25
CA ALA A 132 19.67 -15.20 7.03
C ALA A 132 20.12 -16.30 6.06
N ARG A 133 20.46 -15.93 4.83
CA ARG A 133 20.85 -16.90 3.78
C ARG A 133 22.30 -17.35 3.88
N THR A 134 23.15 -16.54 4.52
CA THR A 134 24.59 -16.81 4.68
C THR A 134 25.02 -16.73 6.16
N PRO A 135 26.09 -17.44 6.56
CA PRO A 135 26.67 -17.31 7.90
C PRO A 135 27.04 -15.86 8.25
N ALA A 136 27.62 -15.12 7.30
CA ALA A 136 28.03 -13.73 7.53
C ALA A 136 26.83 -12.82 7.81
N SER A 137 25.75 -12.94 7.03
CA SER A 137 24.51 -12.20 7.26
C SER A 137 23.83 -12.59 8.56
N LEU A 138 23.84 -13.89 8.93
CA LEU A 138 23.21 -14.37 10.16
C LEU A 138 23.90 -13.80 11.41
N VAL A 139 25.22 -13.83 11.44
CA VAL A 139 26.01 -13.34 12.58
C VAL A 139 25.95 -11.81 12.66
N CYS A 140 25.95 -11.12 11.51
CA CYS A 140 25.71 -9.69 11.45
C CYS A 140 24.31 -9.32 11.95
N LEU A 141 23.27 -10.09 11.61
CA LEU A 141 21.91 -9.90 12.14
C LEU A 141 21.87 -10.08 13.66
N VAL A 142 22.53 -11.11 14.21
CA VAL A 142 22.66 -11.29 15.66
C VAL A 142 23.34 -10.08 16.29
N TYR A 143 24.46 -9.61 15.73
CA TYR A 143 25.14 -8.41 16.21
C TYR A 143 24.20 -7.19 16.24
N ARG A 144 23.54 -6.86 15.12
CA ARG A 144 22.61 -5.71 15.05
C ARG A 144 21.44 -5.84 16.02
N THR A 145 20.97 -7.05 16.27
CA THR A 145 19.91 -7.34 17.25
C THR A 145 20.32 -7.02 18.69
N LEU A 146 21.63 -7.03 18.98
CA LEU A 146 22.20 -6.70 20.29
C LEU A 146 22.51 -5.20 20.44
N VAL A 147 22.60 -4.46 19.33
CA VAL A 147 22.80 -3.00 19.30
C VAL A 147 21.70 -2.29 18.49
N PRO A 148 20.42 -2.44 18.87
CA PRO A 148 19.28 -1.96 18.06
C PRO A 148 19.33 -0.44 17.79
N GLU A 149 19.72 0.35 18.78
CA GLU A 149 19.84 1.82 18.76
C GLU A 149 20.95 2.33 17.83
N HIS A 150 21.86 1.47 17.38
CA HIS A 150 23.03 1.89 16.63
C HIS A 150 22.61 2.55 15.31
N ARG A 151 22.88 3.87 15.22
CA ARG A 151 22.56 4.71 14.06
C ARG A 151 21.08 4.70 13.67
N SER A 152 20.19 4.36 14.59
CA SER A 152 18.76 4.54 14.35
C SER A 152 18.37 6.00 14.60
N THR A 153 17.48 6.52 13.77
CA THR A 153 16.81 7.79 14.03
C THR A 153 15.48 7.48 14.72
N PRO A 154 15.18 8.11 15.87
CA PRO A 154 13.86 8.01 16.49
C PRO A 154 12.79 8.46 15.49
N GLY A 155 11.78 7.62 15.28
CA GLY A 155 10.67 7.94 14.37
C GLY A 155 10.15 6.72 13.62
N SER A 156 8.93 6.86 13.11
CA SER A 156 8.34 5.95 12.12
C SER A 156 8.57 6.50 10.72
N PHE A 157 8.61 5.61 9.72
CA PHE A 157 8.53 5.95 8.30
C PHE A 157 7.43 5.09 7.68
N VAL A 158 6.41 5.70 7.10
CA VAL A 158 5.24 5.00 6.55
C VAL A 158 5.33 5.02 5.02
N VAL A 159 5.36 3.83 4.44
CA VAL A 159 5.26 3.63 2.99
C VAL A 159 3.88 3.11 2.68
N SER A 160 3.05 3.88 1.96
CA SER A 160 1.69 3.49 1.59
C SER A 160 1.50 3.39 0.08
N ASN A 161 0.35 2.88 -0.34
CA ASN A 161 -0.08 2.91 -1.73
C ASN A 161 -0.98 4.13 -1.95
N SER A 162 -0.88 4.80 -3.10
CA SER A 162 -1.73 5.92 -3.49
C SER A 162 -3.24 5.63 -3.49
N PHE A 163 -3.64 4.36 -3.38
CA PHE A 163 -5.04 3.93 -3.32
C PHE A 163 -5.54 3.60 -1.90
N HIS A 164 -4.68 3.75 -0.87
CA HIS A 164 -5.06 3.61 0.53
C HIS A 164 -5.43 4.96 1.15
N SER A 165 -6.32 4.93 2.15
CA SER A 165 -6.88 6.12 2.81
C SER A 165 -5.90 6.89 3.70
N ASP A 166 -4.70 6.36 3.89
CA ASP A 166 -3.64 6.95 4.72
C ASP A 166 -2.49 7.52 3.88
N ASP A 167 -2.65 7.57 2.56
CA ASP A 167 -1.62 8.02 1.62
C ASP A 167 -1.21 9.49 1.82
N LEU A 168 -2.10 10.34 2.32
CA LEU A 168 -1.82 11.73 2.69
C LEU A 168 -0.94 11.86 3.95
N SER A 169 -0.93 10.83 4.78
CA SER A 169 -0.12 10.79 6.01
C SER A 169 1.14 9.92 5.87
N ALA A 170 1.34 9.29 4.71
CA ALA A 170 2.50 8.46 4.44
C ALA A 170 3.73 9.33 4.11
N ASP A 171 4.90 8.87 4.54
CA ASP A 171 6.19 9.50 4.21
C ASP A 171 6.62 9.21 2.76
N ALA A 172 6.16 8.09 2.19
CA ALA A 172 6.36 7.74 0.80
C ALA A 172 5.20 6.93 0.23
N VAL A 173 4.89 7.16 -1.04
CA VAL A 173 3.96 6.35 -1.84
C VAL A 173 4.50 6.04 -3.24
N GLU A 174 5.54 6.77 -3.67
CA GLU A 174 6.27 6.60 -4.91
C GLU A 174 7.75 6.33 -4.60
N MET A 175 8.54 5.95 -5.61
CA MET A 175 9.90 5.49 -5.40
C MET A 175 10.90 6.59 -5.03
N ASP A 176 10.75 7.77 -5.61
CA ASP A 176 11.64 8.91 -5.38
C ASP A 176 11.51 9.45 -3.94
N GLU A 177 10.36 9.24 -3.31
CA GLU A 177 10.09 9.57 -1.91
C GLU A 177 10.78 8.59 -0.92
N LEU A 178 11.30 7.45 -1.38
CA LEU A 178 12.05 6.50 -0.53
C LEU A 178 13.48 6.93 -0.21
N ASP A 179 13.91 8.09 -0.70
CA ASP A 179 15.23 8.68 -0.48
C ASP A 179 15.65 8.71 1.01
N GLY A 180 14.68 8.92 1.92
CA GLY A 180 14.90 8.86 3.37
C GLY A 180 15.40 7.50 3.85
N LEU A 181 14.81 6.41 3.35
CA LEU A 181 15.15 5.04 3.74
C LEU A 181 16.51 4.59 3.21
N TYR A 182 17.04 5.19 2.14
CA TYR A 182 18.39 4.88 1.64
C TYR A 182 19.51 5.51 2.47
N ARG A 183 19.20 6.57 3.24
CA ARG A 183 20.21 7.37 3.95
C ARG A 183 20.09 7.23 5.47
N THR A 184 18.88 6.99 5.94
CA THR A 184 18.55 7.02 7.36
C THR A 184 17.93 5.69 7.78
N ARG A 185 18.45 5.13 8.87
CA ARG A 185 17.91 3.91 9.47
C ARG A 185 16.79 4.30 10.45
N HIS A 186 15.54 4.21 10.03
CA HIS A 186 14.39 4.56 10.87
C HIS A 186 14.11 3.48 11.92
N GLN A 187 13.63 3.89 13.10
CA GLN A 187 13.29 2.95 14.18
C GLN A 187 12.17 1.99 13.78
N VAL A 188 11.13 2.50 13.12
CA VAL A 188 10.02 1.68 12.60
C VAL A 188 9.76 2.08 11.16
N VAL A 189 9.65 1.11 10.26
CA VAL A 189 9.16 1.32 8.89
C VAL A 189 7.90 0.50 8.69
N THR A 190 6.78 1.17 8.39
CA THR A 190 5.48 0.54 8.15
C THR A 190 5.22 0.49 6.65
N TYR A 191 4.90 -0.67 6.10
CA TYR A 191 4.51 -0.86 4.70
C TYR A 191 3.03 -1.21 4.58
N HIS A 192 2.24 -0.25 4.11
CA HIS A 192 0.85 -0.40 3.70
C HIS A 192 0.77 -0.61 2.19
N LEU A 193 1.41 -1.70 1.74
CA LEU A 193 1.51 -2.04 0.33
C LEU A 193 0.90 -3.42 0.07
N HIS A 194 0.25 -3.55 -1.08
CA HIS A 194 -0.09 -4.85 -1.61
C HIS A 194 1.18 -5.57 -2.09
N GLY A 195 1.37 -6.79 -1.59
CA GLY A 195 2.55 -7.55 -1.93
C GLY A 195 2.40 -9.03 -1.69
N ARG A 196 3.35 -9.76 -2.28
CA ARG A 196 3.58 -11.17 -2.05
C ARG A 196 4.90 -11.33 -1.32
N GLU A 197 5.16 -12.56 -0.93
CA GLU A 197 6.34 -12.92 -0.16
C GLU A 197 7.67 -12.55 -0.83
N CYS A 198 7.71 -12.40 -2.16
CA CYS A 198 8.91 -11.98 -2.87
C CYS A 198 9.05 -10.44 -3.05
N SER A 199 7.97 -9.68 -2.89
CA SER A 199 7.93 -8.26 -3.24
C SER A 199 6.65 -7.53 -2.85
N VAL A 200 6.77 -6.23 -2.58
CA VAL A 200 5.66 -5.29 -2.39
C VAL A 200 5.68 -4.20 -3.48
N GLY A 201 4.51 -3.82 -3.99
CA GLY A 201 4.39 -2.92 -5.14
C GLY A 201 4.10 -1.47 -4.75
N LEU A 202 4.74 -0.54 -5.47
CA LEU A 202 4.44 0.89 -5.52
C LEU A 202 3.80 1.21 -6.89
N PRO A 203 3.15 2.37 -7.07
CA PRO A 203 2.61 2.78 -8.36
C PRO A 203 3.67 2.76 -9.48
N ASP A 204 4.84 3.31 -9.18
CA ASP A 204 5.98 3.54 -10.10
C ASP A 204 7.13 2.55 -9.92
N GLY A 205 6.95 1.51 -9.08
CA GLY A 205 8.07 0.67 -8.67
C GLY A 205 7.75 -0.60 -7.89
N ILE A 206 8.80 -1.30 -7.48
CA ILE A 206 8.69 -2.49 -6.65
C ILE A 206 9.85 -2.64 -5.67
N ILE A 207 9.54 -3.01 -4.42
CA ILE A 207 10.55 -3.42 -3.42
C ILE A 207 10.56 -4.94 -3.39
N CYS A 208 11.71 -5.56 -3.63
CA CYS A 208 11.86 -7.01 -3.75
C CYS A 208 12.95 -7.57 -2.83
N GLY A 209 12.78 -8.82 -2.40
CA GLY A 209 13.69 -9.51 -1.49
C GLY A 209 14.97 -10.08 -2.11
N ARG A 210 15.31 -9.70 -3.35
CA ARG A 210 16.45 -10.27 -4.10
C ARG A 210 17.78 -10.05 -3.36
N THR A 211 18.65 -11.06 -3.37
CA THR A 211 20.02 -10.99 -2.81
C THR A 211 20.93 -10.03 -3.60
N ASP A 212 22.09 -9.67 -3.02
CA ASP A 212 23.20 -9.04 -3.75
C ASP A 212 23.70 -9.88 -4.92
N GLU A 213 23.72 -11.19 -4.69
CA GLU A 213 24.03 -12.20 -5.71
C GLU A 213 22.89 -12.36 -6.72
N GLY A 214 21.88 -11.48 -6.73
CA GLY A 214 20.79 -11.44 -7.71
C GLY A 214 21.22 -11.15 -9.14
N ALA A 215 22.50 -10.84 -9.39
CA ALA A 215 23.10 -10.93 -10.73
C ALA A 215 23.63 -12.35 -11.06
N GLY A 216 23.99 -13.14 -10.03
CA GLY A 216 24.65 -14.44 -10.13
C GLY A 216 23.78 -15.66 -9.78
N PHE A 217 22.58 -15.50 -9.20
CA PHE A 217 21.67 -16.64 -8.94
C PHE A 217 21.08 -17.24 -10.24
N LEU A 218 21.33 -16.60 -11.39
CA LEU A 218 21.14 -17.19 -12.71
C LEU A 218 22.31 -18.11 -13.14
N GLY A 219 23.29 -18.36 -12.28
CA GLY A 219 24.46 -19.18 -12.60
C GLY A 219 25.42 -18.54 -13.60
N LEU A 220 25.47 -17.21 -13.69
CA LEU A 220 26.43 -16.52 -14.55
C LEU A 220 27.56 -15.91 -13.70
N PRO A 221 28.84 -16.15 -14.03
CA PRO A 221 29.90 -15.29 -13.55
C PRO A 221 29.65 -13.88 -14.11
N SER A 222 29.76 -12.88 -13.26
CA SER A 222 29.90 -11.49 -13.70
C SER A 222 31.18 -11.39 -14.54
N LEU A 223 31.09 -11.62 -15.85
CA LEU A 223 32.20 -11.36 -16.74
C LEU A 223 32.36 -9.84 -16.85
N PRO A 224 33.57 -9.30 -16.67
CA PRO A 224 33.81 -7.89 -16.92
C PRO A 224 33.56 -7.60 -18.40
N GLY A 225 32.51 -6.81 -18.71
CA GLY A 225 32.29 -6.22 -20.03
C GLY A 225 31.03 -6.63 -20.82
N SER A 226 30.05 -7.34 -20.25
CA SER A 226 28.83 -7.71 -20.99
C SER A 226 27.67 -6.74 -20.74
N ALA A 227 27.59 -5.70 -21.56
CA ALA A 227 26.32 -5.08 -21.92
C ALA A 227 25.75 -5.91 -23.10
N ALA A 228 24.49 -6.34 -22.99
CA ALA A 228 23.71 -7.06 -24.00
C ALA A 228 23.95 -8.58 -24.16
N ALA A 229 23.11 -9.38 -23.49
CA ALA A 229 22.45 -10.55 -24.09
C ALA A 229 21.29 -11.05 -23.19
N PRO A 230 20.02 -11.06 -23.65
CA PRO A 230 18.90 -11.69 -22.95
C PRO A 230 18.74 -13.14 -23.44
N GLY A 231 18.97 -14.11 -22.56
CA GLY A 231 18.62 -15.51 -22.80
C GLY A 231 17.89 -16.10 -21.58
N PRO A 232 16.92 -17.02 -21.77
CA PRO A 232 16.19 -17.61 -20.66
C PRO A 232 17.08 -18.59 -19.91
N LEU A 233 17.35 -18.30 -18.65
CA LEU A 233 18.28 -19.05 -17.80
C LEU A 233 17.50 -20.13 -17.06
N VAL A 234 17.58 -21.36 -17.58
CA VAL A 234 17.00 -22.55 -16.96
C VAL A 234 17.94 -22.98 -15.82
N PRO A 235 17.45 -23.18 -14.58
CA PRO A 235 18.30 -23.67 -13.49
C PRO A 235 18.93 -25.03 -13.86
N GLU A 236 20.22 -25.22 -13.56
CA GLU A 236 20.98 -26.45 -13.89
C GLU A 236 20.40 -27.72 -13.25
N ARG A 237 19.49 -27.57 -12.27
CA ARG A 237 18.71 -28.65 -11.68
C ARG A 237 17.21 -28.32 -11.75
N PRO A 238 16.34 -29.30 -12.04
CA PRO A 238 14.91 -29.10 -11.94
C PRO A 238 14.56 -28.72 -10.51
N LEU A 239 13.92 -27.57 -10.34
CA LEU A 239 13.40 -27.12 -9.06
C LEU A 239 12.26 -28.06 -8.62
N PRO A 240 12.04 -28.27 -7.31
CA PRO A 240 10.94 -29.09 -6.82
C PRO A 240 9.60 -28.65 -7.41
N ALA A 241 8.73 -29.61 -7.77
CA ALA A 241 7.47 -29.33 -8.47
C ALA A 241 6.46 -28.51 -7.64
N ASP A 242 6.64 -28.49 -6.32
CA ASP A 242 5.90 -27.73 -5.33
C ASP A 242 6.39 -26.28 -5.14
N LEU A 243 7.56 -25.94 -5.69
CA LEU A 243 8.16 -24.62 -5.55
C LEU A 243 7.52 -23.60 -6.50
N ARG A 244 6.99 -22.51 -5.96
CA ARG A 244 6.47 -21.38 -6.76
C ARG A 244 7.64 -20.49 -7.19
N ILE A 245 8.02 -20.57 -8.46
CA ILE A 245 9.09 -19.74 -9.01
C ILE A 245 8.49 -18.44 -9.56
N PRO A 246 8.88 -17.24 -9.09
CA PRO A 246 8.47 -15.97 -9.67
C PRO A 246 8.98 -15.80 -11.11
N SER A 247 8.28 -15.01 -11.94
CA SER A 247 8.64 -14.74 -13.34
C SER A 247 10.09 -14.30 -13.52
N CYS A 248 10.64 -13.51 -12.58
CA CYS A 248 12.03 -13.04 -12.68
C CYS A 248 13.04 -14.19 -12.62
N MET A 249 12.76 -15.23 -11.86
CA MET A 249 13.61 -16.43 -11.76
C MET A 249 13.41 -17.41 -12.93
N ARG A 250 12.45 -17.16 -13.81
CA ARG A 250 12.25 -17.91 -15.07
C ARG A 250 12.93 -17.23 -16.27
N GLY A 251 13.55 -16.06 -16.07
CA GLY A 251 14.03 -15.22 -17.16
C GLY A 251 12.92 -14.47 -17.90
N GLU A 252 11.70 -14.42 -17.34
CA GLU A 252 10.53 -13.74 -17.93
C GLU A 252 10.41 -12.26 -17.48
N GLY A 253 11.42 -11.74 -16.77
CA GLY A 253 11.36 -10.41 -16.15
C GLY A 253 10.53 -10.40 -14.86
N CYS A 254 10.48 -9.25 -14.17
CA CYS A 254 9.54 -9.08 -13.06
C CYS A 254 8.10 -9.27 -13.55
N PHE A 255 7.16 -9.62 -12.67
CA PHE A 255 5.74 -9.68 -13.07
C PHE A 255 5.23 -8.32 -13.59
N ARG A 256 5.89 -7.23 -13.20
CA ARG A 256 5.82 -5.90 -13.80
C ARG A 256 6.90 -5.76 -14.88
N ALA A 257 6.61 -6.27 -16.07
CA ALA A 257 7.52 -6.19 -17.23
C ALA A 257 7.69 -4.74 -17.75
N ASP A 258 6.78 -3.85 -17.35
CA ASP A 258 6.80 -2.40 -17.59
C ASP A 258 7.87 -1.65 -16.79
N LEU A 259 8.42 -2.24 -15.72
CA LEU A 259 9.40 -1.57 -14.86
C LEU A 259 10.83 -1.75 -15.33
N GLU A 260 11.60 -0.66 -15.34
CA GLU A 260 13.05 -0.63 -15.56
C GLU A 260 13.83 -1.12 -14.33
N ASP A 261 15.14 -1.36 -14.47
CA ASP A 261 15.97 -1.84 -13.36
C ASP A 261 16.11 -0.83 -12.22
N GLY A 262 16.09 0.47 -12.55
CA GLY A 262 16.06 1.56 -11.57
C GLY A 262 14.78 1.55 -10.74
N GLN A 263 13.70 0.94 -11.23
CA GLN A 263 12.40 0.85 -10.56
C GLN A 263 12.24 -0.42 -9.70
N ARG A 264 13.33 -1.15 -9.48
CA ARG A 264 13.37 -2.43 -8.74
C ARG A 264 14.27 -2.29 -7.52
N ILE A 265 13.70 -1.86 -6.42
CA ILE A 265 14.42 -1.62 -5.17
C ILE A 265 14.67 -2.95 -4.46
N ARG A 266 15.85 -3.12 -3.87
CA ARG A 266 16.13 -4.26 -2.99
C ARG A 266 15.71 -3.89 -1.58
N ALA A 267 14.97 -4.78 -0.93
CA ALA A 267 14.62 -4.63 0.49
C ALA A 267 15.86 -4.46 1.38
N ALA A 268 16.99 -5.08 1.01
CA ALA A 268 18.26 -4.96 1.72
C ALA A 268 18.89 -3.56 1.66
N ASP A 269 18.50 -2.73 0.70
CA ASP A 269 19.03 -1.38 0.51
C ASP A 269 18.20 -0.32 1.25
N LEU A 270 17.06 -0.70 1.83
CA LEU A 270 16.21 0.17 2.64
C LEU A 270 16.52 -0.02 4.12
N HIS A 271 16.78 1.09 4.82
CA HIS A 271 17.29 1.05 6.18
C HIS A 271 16.19 1.19 7.24
N ALA A 272 16.10 0.19 8.10
CA ALA A 272 15.15 0.13 9.21
C ALA A 272 15.77 -0.55 10.43
N VAL A 273 15.15 -0.38 11.60
CA VAL A 273 15.36 -1.26 12.76
C VAL A 273 14.28 -2.34 12.76
N LEU A 274 13.02 -1.92 12.87
CA LEU A 274 11.83 -2.78 12.76
C LEU A 274 11.07 -2.48 11.48
N VAL A 275 10.70 -3.52 10.74
CA VAL A 275 9.78 -3.42 9.61
C VAL A 275 8.43 -4.03 9.99
N PHE A 276 7.34 -3.31 9.76
CA PHE A 276 5.98 -3.83 9.84
C PHE A 276 5.38 -3.90 8.44
N SER A 277 5.11 -5.11 7.93
CA SER A 277 4.62 -5.31 6.56
C SER A 277 3.38 -6.20 6.55
N GLN A 278 2.25 -5.64 6.11
CA GLN A 278 0.99 -6.39 5.98
C GLN A 278 0.86 -7.09 4.62
N SER A 279 1.98 -7.59 4.07
CA SER A 279 2.02 -8.34 2.82
C SER A 279 1.91 -9.84 3.04
N CYS A 280 1.45 -10.58 2.02
CA CYS A 280 1.32 -12.04 2.10
C CYS A 280 2.70 -12.69 2.28
N GLY A 281 2.91 -13.45 3.36
CA GLY A 281 4.13 -14.23 3.58
C GLY A 281 5.37 -13.39 3.87
N ALA A 282 5.22 -12.18 4.39
CA ALA A 282 6.32 -11.23 4.60
C ALA A 282 7.46 -11.77 5.50
N VAL A 283 7.18 -12.77 6.35
CA VAL A 283 8.08 -13.27 7.40
C VAL A 283 8.52 -14.73 7.21
N SER A 284 8.09 -15.42 6.17
CA SER A 284 8.28 -16.87 5.99
C SER A 284 9.72 -17.26 5.56
N ALA A 285 10.65 -17.39 6.52
CA ALA A 285 12.01 -17.85 6.24
C ALA A 285 12.11 -19.40 6.18
N GLY A 286 12.65 -19.95 5.09
CA GLY A 286 13.00 -21.38 4.96
C GLY A 286 11.85 -22.36 4.75
N VAL A 287 10.61 -22.00 5.11
CA VAL A 287 9.38 -22.81 4.93
C VAL A 287 8.43 -22.21 3.88
N SER A 288 8.98 -21.30 3.08
CA SER A 288 8.29 -20.58 2.02
C SER A 288 7.96 -21.49 0.82
N PRO A 289 6.78 -21.31 0.16
CA PRO A 289 6.56 -21.85 -1.17
C PRO A 289 7.43 -21.16 -2.25
N TYR A 290 8.01 -20.00 -1.96
CA TYR A 290 8.93 -19.28 -2.84
C TYR A 290 10.40 -19.60 -2.52
N PRO A 291 11.30 -19.48 -3.51
CA PRO A 291 12.73 -19.59 -3.28
C PRO A 291 13.23 -18.59 -2.23
N GLU A 292 14.07 -19.09 -1.31
CA GLU A 292 14.75 -18.30 -0.29
C GLU A 292 15.45 -17.01 -0.82
N PRO A 293 16.13 -17.01 -1.99
CA PRO A 293 16.83 -15.82 -2.51
C PRO A 293 15.95 -14.61 -2.83
N VAL A 294 14.62 -14.77 -2.87
CA VAL A 294 13.69 -13.68 -3.23
C VAL A 294 12.77 -13.27 -2.09
N GLY A 295 12.78 -13.95 -0.95
CA GLY A 295 11.90 -13.62 0.19
C GLY A 295 12.16 -12.20 0.73
N ILE A 296 11.11 -11.37 0.80
CA ILE A 296 11.20 -9.96 1.14
C ILE A 296 11.64 -9.73 2.59
N GLY A 297 11.11 -10.49 3.55
CA GLY A 297 11.53 -10.42 4.95
C GLY A 297 13.00 -10.75 5.13
N GLY A 298 13.48 -11.79 4.43
CA GLY A 298 14.90 -12.13 4.39
C GLY A 298 15.75 -11.01 3.78
N GLY A 299 15.26 -10.35 2.73
CA GLY A 299 15.90 -9.18 2.14
C GLY A 299 16.09 -8.03 3.14
N PHE A 300 15.05 -7.67 3.90
CA PHE A 300 15.17 -6.65 4.96
C PHE A 300 16.19 -7.06 6.04
N LEU A 301 16.16 -8.32 6.48
CA LEU A 301 17.09 -8.86 7.49
C LEU A 301 18.53 -9.00 6.98
N GLU A 302 18.77 -9.07 5.68
CA GLU A 302 20.11 -8.97 5.09
C GLU A 302 20.59 -7.52 4.93
N GLY A 303 19.64 -6.58 4.89
CA GLY A 303 19.85 -5.13 4.92
C GLY A 303 20.30 -4.65 6.29
N THR A 304 19.64 -3.65 6.88
CA THR A 304 19.96 -3.14 8.23
C THR A 304 18.87 -3.40 9.26
N ALA A 305 17.73 -3.96 8.84
CA ALA A 305 16.66 -4.37 9.74
C ALA A 305 17.13 -5.49 10.69
N ILE A 306 16.55 -5.51 11.87
CA ILE A 306 16.79 -6.56 12.89
C ILE A 306 15.56 -7.39 13.17
N ALA A 307 14.38 -6.86 12.81
CA ALA A 307 13.12 -7.56 12.94
C ALA A 307 12.17 -7.15 11.81
N VAL A 308 11.36 -8.12 11.37
CA VAL A 308 10.21 -7.92 10.49
C VAL A 308 9.00 -8.56 11.15
N ILE A 309 7.95 -7.78 11.41
CA ILE A 309 6.63 -8.28 11.75
C ILE A 309 5.79 -8.22 10.49
N GLY A 310 5.11 -9.31 10.15
CA GLY A 310 4.26 -9.29 8.97
C GLY A 310 3.39 -10.53 8.81
N GLY A 311 2.61 -10.53 7.73
CA GLY A 311 1.63 -11.56 7.46
C GLY A 311 2.25 -12.95 7.26
N MET A 312 1.70 -13.94 7.93
CA MET A 312 1.98 -15.36 7.67
C MET A 312 1.03 -15.89 6.60
N GLY A 313 1.59 -16.42 5.50
CA GLY A 313 0.79 -16.98 4.40
C GLY A 313 -0.05 -15.93 3.67
N SER A 314 -1.29 -16.27 3.33
CA SER A 314 -2.22 -15.31 2.70
C SER A 314 -2.68 -14.32 3.75
N HIS A 315 -2.45 -13.03 3.52
CA HIS A 315 -2.75 -11.96 4.46
C HIS A 315 -3.48 -10.82 3.77
N ASN A 316 -4.59 -10.39 4.36
CA ASN A 316 -5.27 -9.16 3.99
C ASN A 316 -4.86 -8.08 4.99
N ALA A 317 -4.49 -6.90 4.51
CA ALA A 317 -4.17 -5.78 5.38
C ALA A 317 -5.33 -5.51 6.35
N GLU A 318 -5.03 -5.46 7.64
CA GLU A 318 -5.94 -5.22 8.73
C GLU A 318 -5.82 -3.74 9.15
N PRO A 319 -6.87 -2.92 8.93
CA PRO A 319 -6.89 -1.55 9.40
C PRO A 319 -6.69 -1.49 10.92
N GLY A 320 -5.71 -0.71 11.37
CA GLY A 320 -5.45 -0.51 12.79
C GLY A 320 -4.49 -1.51 13.46
N ALA A 321 -3.99 -2.54 12.75
CA ALA A 321 -2.97 -3.44 13.29
C ALA A 321 -1.68 -2.69 13.71
N GLU A 322 -1.34 -1.62 13.01
CA GLU A 322 -0.24 -0.71 13.40
C GLU A 322 -0.45 -0.10 14.80
N ARG A 323 -1.68 0.20 15.20
CA ARG A 323 -1.96 0.74 16.54
C ARG A 323 -1.63 -0.27 17.63
N LEU A 324 -1.82 -1.57 17.37
CA LEU A 324 -1.45 -2.62 18.31
C LEU A 324 0.06 -2.72 18.47
N LEU A 325 0.80 -2.59 17.35
CA LEU A 325 2.25 -2.47 17.37
C LEU A 325 2.69 -1.25 18.18
N ASP A 326 2.14 -0.07 17.87
CA ASP A 326 2.44 1.19 18.54
C ASP A 326 2.19 1.11 20.05
N GLN A 327 1.02 0.62 20.46
CA GLN A 327 0.68 0.40 21.87
C GLN A 327 1.64 -0.57 22.56
N GLY A 328 2.04 -1.65 21.88
CA GLY A 328 3.00 -2.61 22.38
C GLY A 328 4.38 -1.98 22.63
N LEU A 329 4.86 -1.17 21.67
CA LEU A 329 6.12 -0.44 21.76
C LEU A 329 6.07 0.61 22.89
N ARG A 330 4.99 1.39 23.01
CA ARG A 330 4.80 2.36 24.12
C ARG A 330 4.85 1.72 25.49
N ARG A 331 4.36 0.47 25.60
CA ARG A 331 4.36 -0.31 26.84
C ARG A 331 5.69 -1.00 27.12
N GLY A 332 6.67 -0.89 26.22
CA GLY A 332 7.96 -1.57 26.34
C GLY A 332 7.85 -3.09 26.33
N LEU A 333 6.87 -3.64 25.60
CA LEU A 333 6.69 -5.10 25.52
C LEU A 333 7.74 -5.73 24.59
N PRO A 334 8.18 -6.98 24.88
CA PRO A 334 8.94 -7.77 23.93
C PRO A 334 8.18 -7.98 22.61
N LEU A 335 8.87 -7.96 21.47
CA LEU A 335 8.24 -8.12 20.16
C LEU A 335 7.38 -9.38 20.05
N GLY A 336 7.79 -10.49 20.69
CA GLY A 336 7.00 -11.72 20.72
C GLY A 336 5.67 -11.57 21.46
N GLU A 337 5.60 -10.76 22.52
CA GLU A 337 4.35 -10.47 23.21
C GLU A 337 3.44 -9.57 22.39
N ILE A 338 4.01 -8.60 21.66
CA ILE A 338 3.26 -7.75 20.74
C ILE A 338 2.60 -8.62 19.67
N VAL A 339 3.34 -9.49 19.01
CA VAL A 339 2.84 -10.41 17.97
C VAL A 339 1.79 -11.37 18.53
N ALA A 340 2.02 -11.93 19.73
CA ALA A 340 1.03 -12.77 20.39
C ALA A 340 -0.26 -12.00 20.73
N GLY A 341 -0.14 -10.75 21.19
CA GLY A 341 -1.27 -9.85 21.39
C GLY A 341 -2.03 -9.59 20.09
N MET A 342 -1.30 -9.27 19.01
CA MET A 342 -1.83 -9.11 17.65
C MET A 342 -2.52 -10.39 17.16
N ASN A 343 -2.15 -11.59 17.63
CA ASN A 343 -2.80 -12.85 17.27
C ASN A 343 -3.90 -13.32 18.26
N SER A 344 -4.06 -12.71 19.43
CA SER A 344 -4.97 -13.19 20.51
C SER A 344 -6.44 -12.74 20.46
N GLY A 345 -6.78 -11.72 19.66
CA GLY A 345 -8.13 -11.34 19.21
C GLY A 345 -9.29 -11.45 20.20
N ARG A 346 -9.40 -10.47 21.11
CA ARG A 346 -10.59 -10.29 21.97
C ARG A 346 -11.74 -9.52 21.29
N ASP A 347 -11.54 -8.93 20.12
CA ASP A 347 -12.50 -7.99 19.51
C ASP A 347 -13.33 -8.55 18.33
N GLY A 348 -13.33 -9.87 18.11
CA GLY A 348 -14.36 -10.53 17.28
C GLY A 348 -14.42 -10.21 15.77
N GLU A 349 -13.60 -9.29 15.24
CA GLU A 349 -13.67 -8.83 13.84
C GLU A 349 -12.65 -9.46 12.88
N ARG A 350 -11.83 -10.39 13.36
CA ARG A 350 -10.72 -10.94 12.58
C ARG A 350 -11.23 -11.89 11.50
N GLY A 351 -11.44 -11.37 10.30
CA GLY A 351 -11.53 -12.20 9.09
C GLY A 351 -10.38 -13.20 9.12
N GLY A 352 -10.67 -14.49 9.01
CA GLY A 352 -9.78 -15.61 9.39
C GLY A 352 -8.49 -15.79 8.56
N LEU A 353 -7.91 -14.72 8.02
CA LEU A 353 -6.72 -14.68 7.17
C LEU A 353 -5.59 -13.76 7.73
N ALA A 354 -5.78 -13.07 8.85
CA ALA A 354 -4.76 -12.18 9.41
C ALA A 354 -3.99 -12.82 10.59
N VAL A 355 -3.00 -13.68 10.27
CA VAL A 355 -2.02 -14.15 11.26
C VAL A 355 -0.71 -13.41 11.05
N PHE A 356 -0.15 -12.86 12.12
CA PHE A 356 1.16 -12.21 12.10
C PHE A 356 2.25 -13.14 12.61
N GLY A 357 3.43 -13.05 12.02
CA GLY A 357 4.65 -13.70 12.51
C GLY A 357 5.78 -12.70 12.71
N LEU A 358 6.87 -13.19 13.31
CA LEU A 358 8.08 -12.42 13.57
C LEU A 358 9.30 -13.09 12.96
N ALA A 359 9.96 -12.40 12.04
CA ALA A 359 11.32 -12.72 11.62
C ALA A 359 12.28 -11.79 12.38
N GLY A 360 12.82 -12.26 13.50
CA GLY A 360 13.61 -11.48 14.45
C GLY A 360 13.62 -12.12 15.84
N ASP A 361 14.29 -11.50 16.81
CA ASP A 361 14.32 -11.97 18.19
C ASP A 361 13.05 -11.55 18.96
N PRO A 362 12.20 -12.49 19.43
CA PRO A 362 10.97 -12.16 20.15
C PRO A 362 11.20 -11.57 21.54
N GLY A 363 12.38 -11.76 22.13
CA GLY A 363 12.74 -11.18 23.42
C GLY A 363 13.19 -9.72 23.33
N LEU A 364 13.32 -9.17 22.12
CA LEU A 364 13.76 -7.80 21.88
C LEU A 364 12.68 -6.80 22.34
N VAL A 365 13.10 -5.78 23.09
CA VAL A 365 12.28 -4.61 23.44
C VAL A 365 12.89 -3.42 22.71
N LEU A 366 12.06 -2.66 21.99
CA LEU A 366 12.48 -1.47 21.26
C LEU A 366 11.91 -0.20 21.90
N PRO A 367 12.64 0.92 21.89
CA PRO A 367 12.08 2.20 22.32
C PRO A 367 10.92 2.60 21.41
N HIS A 368 9.94 3.28 21.99
CA HIS A 368 8.83 3.85 21.24
C HIS A 368 9.31 5.07 20.42
N PRO A 369 9.02 5.13 19.10
CA PRO A 369 9.34 6.29 18.28
C PRO A 369 8.60 7.54 18.79
N GLY A 370 9.33 8.57 19.24
CA GLY A 370 8.78 9.83 19.73
C GLY A 370 8.73 9.99 21.26
N GLY A 371 9.18 9.01 22.04
CA GLY A 371 9.38 9.19 23.49
C GLY A 371 10.58 10.13 23.78
N PRO A 372 10.55 10.91 24.89
CA PRO A 372 11.73 11.65 25.31
C PRO A 372 12.90 10.68 25.52
N PRO A 373 14.12 11.03 25.08
CA PRO A 373 15.29 10.22 25.37
C PRO A 373 15.53 10.22 26.89
N GLU A 374 15.70 9.03 27.47
CA GLU A 374 16.08 8.71 28.87
C GLU A 374 14.94 8.46 29.89
N GLN A 375 14.86 7.21 30.38
CA GLN A 375 15.55 6.79 31.61
C GLN A 375 15.45 5.26 31.76
N ALA A 376 16.47 4.55 31.26
CA ALA A 376 16.72 3.17 31.66
C ALA A 376 17.32 3.21 33.09
N GLY A 377 16.47 3.10 34.11
CA GLY A 377 16.93 2.94 35.48
C GLY A 377 15.96 3.45 36.54
N ALA A 378 15.24 2.51 37.16
CA ALA A 378 14.65 2.57 38.50
C ALA A 378 13.73 3.75 38.85
N ALA A 379 12.42 3.47 38.97
CA ALA A 379 11.68 3.57 40.23
C ALA A 379 10.17 3.31 39.99
N GLU A 380 9.56 2.61 40.93
CA GLU A 380 8.11 2.38 41.02
C GLU A 380 7.32 3.71 41.00
N PRO A 381 6.11 3.74 40.42
CA PRO A 381 5.29 4.95 40.42
C PRO A 381 4.78 5.25 41.82
N SER A 382 5.29 6.33 42.43
CA SER A 382 4.72 6.97 43.61
C SER A 382 3.32 7.50 43.30
N ALA A 383 2.35 7.15 44.13
CA ALA A 383 0.93 7.44 43.96
C ALA A 383 0.49 8.86 44.40
N ASP A 384 1.41 9.81 44.61
CA ASP A 384 1.09 11.13 45.18
C ASP A 384 1.70 12.31 44.39
N ALA A 385 1.40 12.41 43.09
CA ALA A 385 1.65 13.64 42.34
C ALA A 385 0.36 14.48 42.26
N PRO A 386 0.33 15.72 42.78
CA PRO A 386 -0.85 16.58 42.72
C PRO A 386 -1.14 17.02 41.28
N ALA A 387 -2.43 17.04 40.92
CA ALA A 387 -2.90 17.45 39.61
C ALA A 387 -2.35 18.84 39.21
N PRO A 388 -1.85 19.00 37.97
CA PRO A 388 -1.39 20.30 37.50
C PRO A 388 -2.58 21.25 37.41
N GLN A 389 -2.47 22.38 38.11
CA GLN A 389 -3.43 23.47 38.05
C GLN A 389 -3.49 24.02 36.63
N ALA A 390 -4.71 24.08 36.08
CA ALA A 390 -5.01 24.71 34.81
C ALA A 390 -4.58 26.18 34.85
N LEU A 391 -3.48 26.48 34.17
CA LEU A 391 -3.15 27.84 33.76
C LEU A 391 -4.14 28.23 32.66
N GLU A 392 -5.00 29.19 32.97
CA GLU A 392 -5.85 29.87 31.99
C GLU A 392 -4.94 30.47 30.91
N ALA A 393 -5.00 29.87 29.71
CA ALA A 393 -4.33 30.38 28.54
C ALA A 393 -4.96 31.71 28.12
N PRO A 394 -4.16 32.71 27.70
CA PRO A 394 -4.69 33.93 27.11
C PRO A 394 -5.49 33.58 25.84
N GLU A 395 -6.63 34.25 25.66
CA GLU A 395 -7.51 34.10 24.48
C GLU A 395 -6.66 34.14 23.19
N ALA A 396 -6.61 32.99 22.51
CA ALA A 396 -5.96 32.85 21.23
C ALA A 396 -6.69 33.70 20.19
N PRO A 397 -5.96 34.36 19.27
CA PRO A 397 -6.57 35.01 18.11
C PRO A 397 -7.34 33.98 17.27
N GLU A 398 -8.38 34.47 16.58
CA GLU A 398 -9.36 33.74 15.77
C GLU A 398 -8.81 32.46 15.10
N ALA A 399 -9.55 31.37 15.22
CA ALA A 399 -9.19 30.03 14.74
C ALA A 399 -8.76 30.05 13.26
N PRO A 400 -7.68 29.32 12.89
CA PRO A 400 -7.07 29.43 11.57
C PRO A 400 -7.95 28.81 10.47
N GLU A 401 -7.86 29.33 9.25
CA GLU A 401 -8.45 28.79 8.01
C GLU A 401 -7.92 27.38 7.63
N ALA A 402 -6.94 26.86 8.38
CA ALA A 402 -6.22 25.61 8.09
C ALA A 402 -7.07 24.32 8.19
N PRO A 403 -7.99 24.13 9.16
CA PRO A 403 -8.78 22.90 9.27
C PRO A 403 -9.74 22.69 8.09
N GLU A 404 -10.34 23.78 7.57
CA GLU A 404 -11.25 23.72 6.43
C GLU A 404 -10.51 23.41 5.13
N ALA A 405 -9.32 24.01 4.93
CA ALA A 405 -8.48 23.70 3.77
C ALA A 405 -8.02 22.24 3.75
N LEU A 406 -7.68 21.67 4.91
CA LEU A 406 -7.33 20.25 5.02
C LEU A 406 -8.54 19.34 4.75
N GLU A 407 -9.72 19.68 5.27
CA GLU A 407 -10.95 18.93 4.98
C GLU A 407 -11.28 18.90 3.47
N ARG A 408 -11.04 20.02 2.78
CA ARG A 408 -11.17 20.09 1.31
C ARG A 408 -10.15 19.22 0.59
N LEU A 409 -8.89 19.23 1.01
CA LEU A 409 -7.84 18.34 0.47
C LEU A 409 -8.19 16.86 0.68
N HIS A 410 -8.70 16.48 1.85
CA HIS A 410 -9.19 15.13 2.12
C HIS A 410 -10.33 14.75 1.18
N HIS A 411 -11.30 15.64 0.98
CA HIS A 411 -12.39 15.38 0.05
C HIS A 411 -11.91 15.16 -1.39
N LEU A 412 -10.98 15.99 -1.86
CA LEU A 412 -10.37 15.82 -3.18
C LEU A 412 -9.66 14.46 -3.31
N ASN A 413 -8.88 14.07 -2.29
CA ASN A 413 -8.09 12.84 -2.30
C ASN A 413 -8.91 11.57 -2.16
N ASP A 414 -9.93 11.60 -1.31
CA ASP A 414 -10.64 10.40 -0.87
C ASP A 414 -11.91 10.16 -1.70
N SER A 415 -12.49 11.23 -2.27
CA SER A 415 -13.75 11.17 -3.02
C SER A 415 -13.58 11.53 -4.49
N VAL A 416 -13.04 12.71 -4.79
CA VAL A 416 -13.07 13.28 -6.15
C VAL A 416 -12.11 12.55 -7.09
N ILE A 417 -10.81 12.51 -6.77
CA ILE A 417 -9.81 11.87 -7.62
C ILE A 417 -10.10 10.37 -7.79
N PRO A 418 -10.35 9.57 -6.72
CA PRO A 418 -10.71 8.16 -6.87
C PRO A 418 -12.00 7.96 -7.68
N GLY A 419 -12.95 8.89 -7.56
CA GLY A 419 -14.16 8.92 -8.39
C GLY A 419 -13.83 8.99 -9.88
N CYS A 420 -12.96 9.93 -10.27
CA CYS A 420 -12.48 10.09 -11.63
C CYS A 420 -11.68 8.87 -12.13
N GLU A 421 -10.75 8.34 -11.33
CA GLU A 421 -9.92 7.17 -11.68
C GLU A 421 -10.76 5.93 -11.99
N ARG A 422 -11.85 5.71 -11.22
CA ARG A 422 -12.75 4.58 -11.44
C ARG A 422 -13.48 4.62 -12.78
N LEU A 423 -13.57 5.79 -13.44
CA LEU A 423 -14.26 5.92 -14.72
C LEU A 423 -13.56 5.15 -15.85
N ALA A 424 -12.26 4.85 -15.72
CA ALA A 424 -11.57 3.98 -16.68
C ALA A 424 -12.22 2.60 -16.84
N TRP A 425 -12.93 2.11 -15.81
CA TRP A 425 -13.71 0.87 -15.84
C TRP A 425 -15.08 0.99 -16.53
N LEU A 426 -15.49 2.20 -16.88
CA LEU A 426 -16.76 2.50 -17.58
C LEU A 426 -16.54 2.87 -19.05
N GLU A 427 -15.41 2.47 -19.64
CA GLU A 427 -15.01 2.81 -21.02
C GLU A 427 -14.91 4.33 -21.25
N VAL A 428 -14.69 5.10 -20.19
CA VAL A 428 -14.39 6.53 -20.29
C VAL A 428 -12.91 6.71 -20.59
N ASP A 429 -12.60 7.48 -21.65
CA ASP A 429 -11.23 7.79 -22.07
C ASP A 429 -10.54 8.73 -21.06
N LEU A 430 -9.93 8.12 -20.06
CA LEU A 430 -9.25 8.78 -18.96
C LEU A 430 -7.75 8.87 -19.22
N ASP A 431 -7.23 10.09 -19.20
CA ASP A 431 -5.81 10.36 -19.07
C ASP A 431 -5.46 10.38 -17.57
N GLU A 432 -4.63 9.44 -17.13
CA GLU A 432 -4.24 9.30 -15.71
C GLU A 432 -3.18 10.32 -15.28
N GLU A 433 -2.40 10.89 -16.22
CA GLU A 433 -1.28 11.77 -15.88
C GLU A 433 -1.73 13.04 -15.14
N PRO A 434 -2.79 13.76 -15.56
CA PRO A 434 -3.28 14.92 -14.84
C PRO A 434 -3.84 14.59 -13.44
N LEU A 435 -4.46 13.41 -13.27
CA LEU A 435 -4.95 12.98 -11.96
C LEU A 435 -3.80 12.65 -11.01
N ARG A 436 -2.74 12.01 -11.52
CA ARG A 436 -1.51 11.78 -10.75
C ARG A 436 -0.87 13.09 -10.32
N ALA A 437 -0.75 14.06 -11.23
CA ALA A 437 -0.23 15.40 -10.92
C ALA A 437 -1.07 16.11 -9.84
N ALA A 438 -2.42 15.99 -9.91
CA ALA A 438 -3.31 16.51 -8.89
C ALA A 438 -3.05 15.86 -7.53
N ARG A 439 -2.91 14.51 -7.45
CA ARG A 439 -2.56 13.81 -6.20
C ARG A 439 -1.25 14.29 -5.59
N SER A 440 -0.19 14.39 -6.40
CA SER A 440 1.11 14.89 -5.92
C SER A 440 0.98 16.30 -5.33
N ARG A 441 0.15 17.15 -5.94
CA ARG A 441 -0.11 18.51 -5.44
C ARG A 441 -0.96 18.53 -4.18
N ILE A 442 -1.98 17.67 -4.07
CA ILE A 442 -2.75 17.47 -2.82
C ILE A 442 -1.79 17.11 -1.68
N ARG A 443 -0.90 16.13 -1.88
CA ARG A 443 0.09 15.74 -0.85
C ARG A 443 1.04 16.88 -0.48
N ALA A 444 1.58 17.57 -1.48
CA ALA A 444 2.48 18.71 -1.24
C ALA A 444 1.82 19.81 -0.39
N LEU A 445 0.51 20.05 -0.58
CA LEU A 445 -0.26 21.00 0.22
C LEU A 445 -0.60 20.44 1.61
N ALA A 446 -0.98 19.17 1.71
CA ALA A 446 -1.32 18.51 2.97
C ALA A 446 -0.10 18.37 3.92
N GLY A 447 1.10 18.18 3.37
CA GLY A 447 2.36 18.09 4.12
C GLY A 447 2.82 19.42 4.75
N ALA A 448 2.18 20.55 4.42
CA ALA A 448 2.49 21.86 4.98
C ALA A 448 1.21 22.57 5.47
N PRO A 449 0.51 22.03 6.49
CA PRO A 449 -0.81 22.50 6.92
C PRO A 449 -0.79 23.94 7.46
N ASP A 450 0.35 24.39 8.00
CA ASP A 450 0.52 25.74 8.56
C ASP A 450 1.02 26.76 7.53
N ARG A 451 1.10 26.39 6.23
CA ARG A 451 1.60 27.27 5.17
C ARG A 451 0.66 28.48 4.97
N PRO A 452 1.17 29.71 4.98
CA PRO A 452 0.38 30.89 4.61
C PRO A 452 -0.16 30.77 3.18
N GLY A 453 -1.45 30.99 3.00
CA GLY A 453 -2.12 30.92 1.69
C GLY A 453 -2.60 29.53 1.29
N LEU A 454 -2.54 28.52 2.17
CA LEU A 454 -3.04 27.16 1.89
C LEU A 454 -4.46 27.16 1.32
N ALA A 455 -5.39 27.93 1.89
CA ALA A 455 -6.77 28.01 1.42
C ALA A 455 -6.89 28.48 -0.05
N ALA A 456 -6.03 29.42 -0.47
CA ALA A 456 -5.98 29.90 -1.85
C ALA A 456 -5.36 28.86 -2.79
N ASP A 457 -4.30 28.18 -2.34
CA ASP A 457 -3.66 27.09 -3.09
C ASP A 457 -4.63 25.91 -3.29
N VAL A 458 -5.42 25.56 -2.26
CA VAL A 458 -6.48 24.53 -2.32
C VAL A 458 -7.59 24.95 -3.27
N SER A 459 -8.04 26.21 -3.21
CA SER A 459 -9.04 26.73 -4.17
C SER A 459 -8.55 26.66 -5.61
N SER A 460 -7.28 26.99 -5.87
CA SER A 460 -6.68 26.85 -7.20
C SER A 460 -6.64 25.40 -7.66
N LEU A 461 -6.40 24.45 -6.75
CA LEU A 461 -6.37 23.03 -7.07
C LEU A 461 -7.77 22.46 -7.36
N GLU A 462 -8.80 22.91 -6.65
CA GLU A 462 -10.19 22.59 -6.97
C GLU A 462 -10.59 23.07 -8.36
N ASP A 463 -10.21 24.31 -8.72
CA ASP A 463 -10.45 24.85 -10.06
C ASP A 463 -9.74 24.03 -11.14
N GLU A 464 -8.49 23.62 -10.90
CA GLU A 464 -7.74 22.75 -11.80
C GLU A 464 -8.43 21.39 -11.98
N ILE A 465 -8.86 20.74 -10.89
CA ILE A 465 -9.59 19.46 -10.94
C ILE A 465 -10.94 19.62 -11.64
N ALA A 466 -11.64 20.74 -11.45
CA ALA A 466 -12.87 21.04 -12.17
C ALA A 466 -12.64 21.15 -13.69
N VAL A 467 -11.53 21.76 -14.11
CA VAL A 467 -11.11 21.81 -15.53
C VAL A 467 -10.82 20.41 -16.06
N LEU A 468 -10.13 19.55 -15.29
CA LEU A 468 -9.89 18.15 -15.68
C LEU A 468 -11.19 17.38 -15.90
N GLN A 469 -12.16 17.54 -15.00
CA GLN A 469 -13.49 16.92 -15.15
C GLN A 469 -14.24 17.45 -16.38
N GLN A 470 -14.09 18.74 -16.70
CA GLN A 470 -14.65 19.34 -17.91
C GLN A 470 -14.05 18.75 -19.18
N GLU A 471 -12.73 18.62 -19.25
CA GLU A 471 -12.04 17.99 -20.38
C GLU A 471 -12.47 16.53 -20.54
N LEU A 472 -12.61 15.80 -19.43
CA LEU A 472 -13.09 14.41 -19.44
C LEU A 472 -14.51 14.29 -19.99
N ILE A 473 -15.42 15.17 -19.59
CA ILE A 473 -16.79 15.20 -20.13
C ILE A 473 -16.81 15.58 -21.60
N ALA A 474 -15.98 16.52 -22.04
CA ALA A 474 -15.87 16.89 -23.45
C ALA A 474 -15.38 15.70 -24.30
N ARG A 475 -14.32 15.00 -23.86
CA ARG A 475 -13.81 13.78 -24.52
C ARG A 475 -14.86 12.69 -24.57
N THR A 476 -15.55 12.45 -23.44
CA THR A 476 -16.61 11.45 -23.34
C THR A 476 -17.77 11.75 -24.28
N ALA A 477 -18.24 13.01 -24.32
CA ALA A 477 -19.31 13.41 -25.24
C ALA A 477 -18.89 13.25 -26.72
N ALA A 478 -17.65 13.61 -27.06
CA ALA A 478 -17.10 13.40 -28.40
C ALA A 478 -17.02 11.91 -28.78
N MET A 479 -16.59 11.06 -27.85
CA MET A 479 -16.56 9.61 -28.01
C MET A 479 -17.97 9.04 -28.21
N ILE A 480 -18.94 9.43 -27.37
CA ILE A 480 -20.34 9.01 -27.50
C ILE A 480 -20.91 9.37 -28.88
N GLN A 481 -20.58 10.54 -29.41
CA GLN A 481 -21.01 10.93 -30.73
C GLN A 481 -20.42 10.01 -31.83
N ARG A 482 -19.14 9.68 -31.72
CA ARG A 482 -18.41 8.86 -32.72
C ARG A 482 -18.78 7.37 -32.65
N ASP A 483 -18.68 6.78 -31.47
CA ASP A 483 -18.71 5.33 -31.25
C ASP A 483 -20.08 4.87 -30.70
N GLY A 484 -20.80 5.79 -30.06
CA GLY A 484 -21.95 5.50 -29.22
C GLY A 484 -21.55 5.30 -27.75
N ALA A 485 -22.55 5.15 -26.90
CA ALA A 485 -22.41 4.60 -25.55
C ALA A 485 -23.57 3.66 -25.30
N ASP A 486 -23.33 2.68 -24.43
CA ASP A 486 -24.35 1.77 -23.95
C ASP A 486 -24.41 1.84 -22.42
N PHE A 487 -25.60 1.63 -21.86
CA PHE A 487 -25.74 1.36 -20.43
C PHE A 487 -25.23 -0.06 -20.16
N LEU A 488 -24.09 -0.17 -19.46
CA LEU A 488 -23.53 -1.45 -18.99
C LEU A 488 -24.37 -2.04 -17.82
N GLY A 489 -25.66 -2.26 -18.05
CA GLY A 489 -26.62 -2.66 -17.01
C GLY A 489 -26.37 -4.04 -16.41
N ASP A 490 -27.40 -4.62 -15.77
CA ASP A 490 -27.32 -5.97 -15.16
C ASP A 490 -27.07 -7.11 -16.17
N ALA A 491 -27.12 -6.81 -17.47
CA ALA A 491 -26.75 -7.72 -18.55
C ALA A 491 -25.24 -7.74 -18.84
N SER A 492 -24.47 -6.76 -18.37
CA SER A 492 -23.01 -6.73 -18.53
C SER A 492 -22.35 -7.74 -17.59
N PRO A 493 -21.47 -8.62 -18.07
CA PRO A 493 -20.72 -9.53 -17.19
C PRO A 493 -19.73 -8.79 -16.28
N ALA A 494 -19.45 -7.51 -16.56
CA ALA A 494 -18.60 -6.67 -15.72
C ALA A 494 -19.28 -6.26 -14.41
N PHE A 495 -20.61 -6.41 -14.28
CA PHE A 495 -21.34 -5.96 -13.11
C PHE A 495 -22.11 -7.08 -12.42
N GLN A 496 -22.00 -7.12 -11.10
CA GLN A 496 -22.83 -7.94 -10.23
C GLN A 496 -23.92 -7.07 -9.60
N ARG A 497 -25.19 -7.47 -9.77
CA ARG A 497 -26.30 -6.81 -9.08
C ARG A 497 -26.27 -7.15 -7.59
N THR A 498 -26.14 -6.13 -6.73
CA THR A 498 -26.07 -6.26 -5.27
C THR A 498 -27.40 -5.91 -4.60
N ALA A 499 -28.18 -5.00 -5.18
CA ALA A 499 -29.51 -4.63 -4.66
C ALA A 499 -30.51 -4.32 -5.77
N ARG A 500 -31.80 -4.44 -5.43
CA ARG A 500 -32.94 -4.10 -6.29
C ARG A 500 -34.12 -3.66 -5.42
N ARG A 501 -34.70 -2.50 -5.72
CA ARG A 501 -35.94 -2.02 -5.12
C ARG A 501 -36.87 -1.45 -6.17
N ASP A 502 -38.18 -1.62 -5.99
CA ASP A 502 -39.14 -0.94 -6.84
C ASP A 502 -39.13 0.56 -6.54
N ALA A 503 -39.25 1.38 -7.58
CA ALA A 503 -39.23 2.84 -7.49
C ALA A 503 -40.12 3.46 -8.58
N PRO A 504 -40.73 4.64 -8.33
CA PRO A 504 -41.44 5.35 -9.37
C PRO A 504 -40.46 5.80 -10.47
N CYS A 505 -40.87 5.64 -11.72
CA CYS A 505 -40.09 6.12 -12.86
C CYS A 505 -40.14 7.65 -12.91
N THR A 506 -39.00 8.32 -12.75
CA THR A 506 -38.91 9.79 -12.78
C THR A 506 -39.22 10.39 -14.15
N SER A 507 -39.23 9.59 -15.22
CA SER A 507 -39.62 10.01 -16.57
C SER A 507 -41.13 9.95 -16.82
N CYS A 508 -41.78 8.81 -16.55
CA CYS A 508 -43.21 8.62 -16.85
C CYS A 508 -44.15 8.66 -15.64
N GLY A 509 -43.62 8.79 -14.42
CA GLY A 509 -44.38 8.89 -13.17
C GLY A 509 -45.08 7.61 -12.73
N THR A 510 -44.80 6.45 -13.34
CA THR A 510 -45.44 5.17 -12.98
C THR A 510 -44.57 4.35 -12.03
N ASP A 511 -45.20 3.56 -11.14
CA ASP A 511 -44.54 2.63 -10.20
C ASP A 511 -44.00 1.36 -10.88
N ARG A 512 -43.43 1.52 -12.08
CA ARG A 512 -42.89 0.45 -12.93
C ARG A 512 -41.37 0.57 -13.09
N GLY A 513 -40.74 1.42 -12.29
CA GLY A 513 -39.29 1.59 -12.23
C GLY A 513 -38.68 0.62 -11.23
N GLN A 514 -37.42 0.28 -11.45
CA GLN A 514 -36.61 -0.52 -10.55
C GLN A 514 -35.29 0.17 -10.38
N HIS A 515 -35.00 0.54 -9.14
CA HIS A 515 -33.69 1.03 -8.76
C HIS A 515 -32.79 -0.17 -8.49
N LEU A 516 -31.73 -0.30 -9.27
CA LEU A 516 -30.72 -1.34 -9.15
C LEU A 516 -29.43 -0.73 -8.62
N VAL A 517 -28.74 -1.49 -7.77
CA VAL A 517 -27.35 -1.21 -7.39
C VAL A 517 -26.51 -2.32 -7.98
N LEU A 518 -25.53 -1.92 -8.79
CA LEU A 518 -24.58 -2.78 -9.48
C LEU A 518 -23.20 -2.51 -8.88
N ARG A 519 -22.41 -3.57 -8.69
CA ARG A 519 -21.00 -3.46 -8.28
C ARG A 519 -20.14 -4.06 -9.36
N HIS A 520 -19.06 -3.38 -9.74
CA HIS A 520 -18.16 -3.88 -10.76
C HIS A 520 -17.40 -5.14 -10.25
N ALA A 521 -17.21 -6.11 -11.13
CA ALA A 521 -16.72 -7.45 -10.81
C ALA A 521 -15.22 -7.50 -10.50
N VAL A 522 -14.46 -6.51 -10.96
CA VAL A 522 -13.01 -6.37 -10.70
C VAL A 522 -12.77 -5.21 -9.74
N GLU A 523 -13.09 -3.97 -10.14
CA GLU A 523 -13.08 -2.81 -9.26
C GLU A 523 -14.28 -2.77 -8.28
N HIS A 524 -14.16 -3.43 -7.13
CA HIS A 524 -15.28 -3.55 -6.19
C HIS A 524 -15.73 -2.24 -5.53
N ARG A 525 -14.92 -1.18 -5.58
CA ARG A 525 -15.28 0.17 -5.10
C ARG A 525 -16.04 0.98 -6.15
N LEU A 526 -16.18 0.46 -7.37
CA LEU A 526 -17.07 1.05 -8.36
C LEU A 526 -18.47 0.46 -8.20
N THR A 527 -19.37 1.26 -7.66
CA THR A 527 -20.81 0.97 -7.71
C THR A 527 -21.49 1.86 -8.74
N VAL A 528 -22.49 1.29 -9.41
CA VAL A 528 -23.37 2.00 -10.32
C VAL A 528 -24.79 1.83 -9.84
N GLN A 529 -25.46 2.95 -9.62
CA GLN A 529 -26.87 3.02 -9.33
C GLN A 529 -27.64 3.37 -10.59
N THR A 530 -28.72 2.66 -10.87
CA THR A 530 -29.52 2.89 -12.07
C THR A 530 -31.01 2.71 -11.83
N LEU A 531 -31.81 3.58 -12.45
CA LEU A 531 -33.26 3.41 -12.52
C LEU A 531 -33.67 2.86 -13.88
N GLN A 532 -34.24 1.66 -13.90
CA GLN A 532 -34.75 1.01 -15.10
C GLN A 532 -36.28 0.92 -15.06
N CYS A 533 -36.95 1.45 -16.08
CA CYS A 533 -38.40 1.38 -16.22
C CYS A 533 -38.78 0.42 -17.35
N ARG A 534 -39.74 -0.48 -17.10
CA ARG A 534 -40.26 -1.38 -18.14
C ARG A 534 -40.83 -0.67 -19.37
N ARG A 535 -41.22 0.60 -19.25
CA ARG A 535 -41.74 1.42 -20.35
C ARG A 535 -40.67 2.31 -20.96
N CYS A 536 -39.87 2.99 -20.13
CA CYS A 536 -38.93 4.01 -20.59
C CYS A 536 -37.53 3.45 -20.87
N GLY A 537 -37.23 2.21 -20.50
CA GLY A 537 -35.86 1.68 -20.50
C GLY A 537 -35.05 2.24 -19.33
N ASP A 538 -33.74 2.38 -19.52
CA ASP A 538 -32.86 3.07 -18.58
C ASP A 538 -33.25 4.55 -18.47
N VAL A 539 -33.29 5.09 -17.25
CA VAL A 539 -33.74 6.47 -16.98
C VAL A 539 -32.58 7.35 -16.55
N TRP A 540 -31.75 6.85 -15.64
CA TRP A 540 -30.52 7.52 -15.21
C TRP A 540 -29.56 6.52 -14.56
N TRP A 541 -28.30 6.92 -14.52
CA TRP A 541 -27.16 6.25 -13.91
C TRP A 541 -26.38 7.21 -13.02
N SER A 542 -25.82 6.71 -11.93
CA SER A 542 -24.90 7.43 -11.03
C SER A 542 -23.81 6.48 -10.52
N THR A 543 -22.57 6.95 -10.41
CA THR A 543 -21.47 6.23 -9.75
C THR A 543 -21.38 6.50 -8.25
N GLU A 544 -22.29 7.31 -7.70
CA GLU A 544 -22.33 7.63 -6.28
C GLU A 544 -22.67 6.37 -5.46
N GLU A 545 -22.03 6.20 -4.31
CA GLU A 545 -22.35 5.14 -3.34
C GLU A 545 -23.45 5.61 -2.39
N GLY A 546 -24.39 4.73 -2.00
CA GLY A 546 -25.44 5.07 -1.02
C GLY A 546 -26.71 5.65 -1.64
N GLU A 547 -27.37 6.61 -1.00
CA GLU A 547 -28.53 7.30 -1.61
C GLU A 547 -28.01 8.48 -2.45
N PRO A 548 -28.29 8.56 -3.76
CA PRO A 548 -27.72 9.60 -4.61
C PRO A 548 -28.07 11.01 -4.15
N THR A 549 -27.06 11.84 -3.90
CA THR A 549 -27.24 13.27 -3.60
C THR A 549 -27.26 14.11 -4.87
N LEU A 550 -26.66 13.60 -5.95
CA LEU A 550 -26.68 14.23 -7.27
C LEU A 550 -27.68 13.52 -8.19
N SER A 551 -28.43 14.29 -8.97
CA SER A 551 -29.42 13.73 -9.90
C SER A 551 -29.54 14.52 -11.19
N ILE A 552 -29.77 13.81 -12.30
CA ILE A 552 -30.12 14.40 -13.59
C ILE A 552 -31.59 14.12 -13.88
N GLY A 553 -32.35 15.19 -14.17
CA GLY A 553 -33.77 15.14 -14.47
C GLY A 553 -34.15 15.89 -15.76
N GLY A 554 -35.30 15.55 -16.32
CA GLY A 554 -35.89 16.21 -17.49
C GLY A 554 -36.58 15.23 -18.44
N GLN A 555 -37.17 15.76 -19.52
CA GLN A 555 -37.91 14.96 -20.50
C GLN A 555 -36.98 14.12 -21.38
N VAL A 556 -36.98 12.79 -21.22
CA VAL A 556 -36.18 11.86 -22.05
C VAL A 556 -36.43 12.06 -23.54
N ASP A 557 -37.69 12.21 -23.97
CA ASP A 557 -38.07 12.48 -25.36
C ASP A 557 -38.05 13.98 -25.67
N THR A 558 -37.43 14.36 -26.79
CA THR A 558 -37.46 15.71 -27.34
C THR A 558 -37.69 15.69 -28.85
N ASP A 559 -38.43 16.68 -29.35
CA ASP A 559 -38.65 16.85 -30.78
C ASP A 559 -37.64 17.86 -31.35
N ALA A 560 -37.15 17.61 -32.56
CA ALA A 560 -36.50 18.63 -33.38
C ALA A 560 -37.18 18.72 -34.73
N ASP A 561 -37.56 19.95 -35.08
CA ASP A 561 -38.10 20.28 -36.41
C ASP A 561 -36.97 20.93 -37.22
N ARG A 562 -36.78 20.48 -38.46
CA ARG A 562 -35.84 21.10 -39.40
C ARG A 562 -36.16 22.57 -39.66
N ALA A 563 -37.43 22.96 -39.60
CA ALA A 563 -37.89 24.32 -39.84
C ALA A 563 -37.75 25.24 -38.61
N ALA A 564 -37.67 24.66 -37.41
CA ALA A 564 -37.58 25.40 -36.14
C ALA A 564 -36.68 24.63 -35.15
N PRO A 565 -35.41 25.06 -34.98
CA PRO A 565 -34.49 24.35 -34.10
C PRO A 565 -35.03 24.32 -32.66
N GLY A 566 -35.25 23.10 -32.15
CA GLY A 566 -35.69 22.87 -30.78
C GLY A 566 -34.57 23.12 -29.76
N VAL A 567 -34.93 23.05 -28.48
CA VAL A 567 -33.99 23.21 -27.37
C VAL A 567 -34.22 22.09 -26.37
N LEU A 568 -33.16 21.34 -26.05
CA LEU A 568 -33.16 20.38 -24.96
C LEU A 568 -32.88 21.11 -23.64
N ARG A 569 -33.67 20.80 -22.60
CA ARG A 569 -33.41 21.25 -21.23
C ARG A 569 -33.28 20.05 -20.29
N ARG A 570 -32.25 20.07 -19.45
CA ARG A 570 -32.00 19.11 -18.37
C ARG A 570 -31.65 19.85 -17.10
N SER A 571 -32.10 19.35 -15.97
CA SER A 571 -31.69 19.87 -14.68
C SER A 571 -30.74 18.88 -14.02
N VAL A 572 -29.64 19.39 -13.49
CA VAL A 572 -28.75 18.65 -12.60
C VAL A 572 -28.91 19.25 -11.21
N ALA A 573 -29.33 18.46 -10.24
CA ALA A 573 -29.60 18.92 -8.89
C ALA A 573 -28.60 18.34 -7.90
N ASN A 574 -28.20 19.16 -6.93
CA ASN A 574 -27.34 18.79 -5.82
C ASN A 574 -28.13 18.91 -4.52
N THR A 575 -28.42 17.77 -3.90
CA THR A 575 -29.08 17.69 -2.58
C THR A 575 -28.11 17.42 -1.45
N GLY A 576 -26.81 17.32 -1.75
CA GLY A 576 -25.74 17.14 -0.79
C GLY A 576 -25.38 18.42 -0.04
N GLU A 577 -24.42 18.31 0.87
CA GLU A 577 -24.03 19.38 1.79
C GLU A 577 -22.91 20.29 1.25
N ARG A 578 -22.26 19.89 0.14
CA ARG A 578 -21.11 20.59 -0.45
C ARG A 578 -21.46 21.19 -1.81
N THR A 579 -20.83 22.31 -2.15
CA THR A 579 -20.84 22.80 -3.54
C THR A 579 -20.06 21.81 -4.39
N VAL A 580 -20.61 21.42 -5.53
CA VAL A 580 -19.94 20.50 -6.47
C VAL A 580 -19.48 21.21 -7.72
N HIS A 581 -18.34 20.80 -8.24
CA HIS A 581 -17.68 21.40 -9.39
C HIS A 581 -17.43 20.35 -10.49
N GLY A 582 -17.56 20.76 -11.75
CA GLY A 582 -17.25 19.89 -12.87
C GLY A 582 -17.95 20.33 -14.15
N ALA A 583 -18.56 19.39 -14.88
CA ALA A 583 -19.17 19.69 -16.17
C ALA A 583 -20.38 18.82 -16.51
N VAL A 584 -21.18 19.33 -17.44
CA VAL A 584 -22.31 18.62 -18.06
C VAL A 584 -22.09 18.60 -19.58
N GLY A 585 -22.40 17.47 -20.21
CA GLY A 585 -22.27 17.26 -21.64
C GLY A 585 -23.50 16.63 -22.26
N LEU A 586 -23.66 16.82 -23.57
CA LEU A 586 -24.65 16.18 -24.42
C LEU A 586 -23.98 15.64 -25.67
N ALA A 587 -24.35 14.43 -26.04
CA ALA A 587 -24.01 13.88 -27.35
C ALA A 587 -25.13 13.01 -27.90
N PHE A 588 -25.33 13.06 -29.21
CA PHE A 588 -26.15 12.11 -29.96
C PHE A 588 -25.25 11.21 -30.78
N ARG A 589 -25.58 9.91 -30.82
CA ARG A 589 -24.84 8.93 -31.59
C ARG A 589 -24.95 9.25 -33.08
N ALA A 590 -23.83 9.58 -33.72
CA ALA A 590 -23.75 9.91 -35.14
C ALA A 590 -22.58 9.17 -35.78
N PHE A 591 -22.85 8.02 -36.39
CA PHE A 591 -21.86 7.16 -37.06
C PHE A 591 -21.19 7.77 -38.31
N TYR A 592 -21.38 9.05 -38.60
CA TYR A 592 -21.03 9.69 -39.88
C TYR A 592 -20.20 10.95 -39.68
N ASP A 593 -19.20 11.14 -40.55
CA ASP A 593 -18.43 12.39 -40.71
C ASP A 593 -18.77 13.02 -42.08
N PRO A 594 -19.28 14.27 -42.15
CA PRO A 594 -19.62 15.17 -41.04
C PRO A 594 -20.89 14.74 -40.28
N PRO A 595 -21.04 15.14 -39.00
CA PRO A 595 -22.21 14.77 -38.20
C PRO A 595 -23.48 15.39 -38.79
N VAL A 596 -24.53 14.58 -38.90
CA VAL A 596 -25.86 15.01 -39.36
C VAL A 596 -26.79 15.42 -38.20
N LEU A 597 -26.41 15.05 -36.97
CA LEU A 597 -27.10 15.40 -35.72
C LEU A 597 -26.40 16.58 -35.03
N PRO A 598 -27.02 17.22 -34.01
CA PRO A 598 -26.36 18.27 -33.25
C PRO A 598 -24.98 17.82 -32.76
N VAL A 599 -23.98 18.67 -32.95
CA VAL A 599 -22.61 18.42 -32.47
C VAL A 599 -22.65 18.29 -30.95
N TRP A 600 -21.82 17.40 -30.41
CA TRP A 600 -21.69 17.28 -28.96
C TRP A 600 -21.37 18.64 -28.33
N HIS A 601 -21.86 18.86 -27.12
CA HIS A 601 -21.67 20.10 -26.38
C HIS A 601 -21.35 19.78 -24.93
N SER A 602 -20.49 20.57 -24.31
CA SER A 602 -20.22 20.50 -22.88
C SER A 602 -20.01 21.89 -22.31
N GLU A 603 -20.38 22.08 -21.05
CA GLU A 603 -20.16 23.31 -20.30
C GLU A 603 -19.74 23.00 -18.86
N ALA A 604 -18.89 23.86 -18.30
CA ALA A 604 -18.52 23.80 -16.89
C ALA A 604 -19.69 24.25 -16.02
N VAL A 605 -19.83 23.63 -14.85
CA VAL A 605 -20.90 23.93 -13.89
C VAL A 605 -20.39 23.92 -12.46
N THR A 606 -21.03 24.75 -11.64
CA THR A 606 -20.86 24.77 -10.18
C THR A 606 -22.25 24.77 -9.56
N ILE A 607 -22.53 23.80 -8.69
CA ILE A 607 -23.86 23.62 -8.11
C ILE A 607 -23.77 23.67 -6.58
N PRO A 608 -24.29 24.72 -5.93
CA PRO A 608 -24.23 24.84 -4.48
C PRO A 608 -25.11 23.77 -3.78
N PRO A 609 -24.93 23.56 -2.47
CA PRO A 609 -25.79 22.68 -1.67
C PRO A 609 -27.27 23.04 -1.81
N GLY A 610 -28.13 22.04 -2.06
CA GLY A 610 -29.55 22.24 -2.33
C GLY A 610 -29.88 22.96 -3.65
N GLY A 611 -28.87 23.25 -4.47
CA GLY A 611 -28.99 23.98 -5.73
C GLY A 611 -29.30 23.08 -6.93
N SER A 612 -29.57 23.72 -8.07
CA SER A 612 -29.72 23.02 -9.35
C SER A 612 -29.19 23.87 -10.51
N HIS A 613 -28.54 23.22 -11.47
CA HIS A 613 -28.18 23.81 -12.75
C HIS A 613 -29.16 23.39 -13.84
N THR A 614 -29.46 24.28 -14.79
CA THR A 614 -30.28 23.94 -15.98
C THR A 614 -29.40 23.94 -17.22
N PHE A 615 -28.98 22.77 -17.64
CA PHE A 615 -28.27 22.55 -18.89
C PHE A 615 -29.21 22.73 -20.08
N THR A 616 -28.78 23.54 -21.05
CA THR A 616 -29.57 23.88 -22.23
C THR A 616 -28.75 23.65 -23.50
N ALA A 617 -29.26 22.83 -24.42
CA ALA A 617 -28.58 22.55 -25.68
C ALA A 617 -29.46 22.83 -26.89
N SER A 618 -28.87 23.44 -27.91
CA SER A 618 -29.51 23.64 -29.21
C SER A 618 -29.63 22.31 -29.95
N LEU A 619 -30.82 22.03 -30.49
CA LEU A 619 -31.07 20.86 -31.34
C LEU A 619 -31.05 21.22 -32.83
N ALA A 620 -30.34 22.30 -33.19
CA ALA A 620 -30.14 22.68 -34.58
C ALA A 620 -29.36 21.61 -35.35
N LEU A 621 -29.88 21.19 -36.50
CA LEU A 621 -29.24 20.20 -37.34
C LEU A 621 -28.19 20.85 -38.26
N PRO A 622 -26.94 20.37 -38.25
CA PRO A 622 -25.85 20.98 -39.02
C PRO A 622 -25.94 20.71 -40.53
N ALA A 623 -26.63 19.65 -40.97
CA ALA A 623 -26.73 19.26 -42.38
C ALA A 623 -28.14 18.76 -42.76
N PRO A 624 -28.61 18.97 -44.01
CA PRO A 624 -29.93 18.54 -44.48
C PRO A 624 -30.10 17.01 -44.63
N GLY A 625 -29.05 16.23 -44.33
CA GLY A 625 -28.99 14.77 -44.53
C GLY A 625 -29.62 13.92 -43.42
N ALA A 626 -29.99 14.48 -42.27
CA ALA A 626 -30.53 13.71 -41.14
C ALA A 626 -31.91 13.12 -41.46
N ARG A 627 -32.04 11.81 -41.62
CA ARG A 627 -33.34 11.18 -41.96
C ARG A 627 -34.35 11.41 -40.82
N PRO A 628 -35.63 11.71 -41.11
CA PRO A 628 -36.68 11.69 -40.09
C PRO A 628 -36.72 10.32 -39.44
N ASP A 629 -36.22 10.24 -38.21
CA ASP A 629 -36.05 9.02 -37.44
C ASP A 629 -35.87 9.37 -35.95
N VAL A 630 -35.78 8.34 -35.13
CA VAL A 630 -35.50 8.43 -33.70
C VAL A 630 -34.01 8.23 -33.47
N HIS A 631 -33.37 9.20 -32.84
CA HIS A 631 -31.95 9.17 -32.51
C HIS A 631 -31.73 9.11 -31.01
N SER A 632 -30.85 8.21 -30.56
CA SER A 632 -30.45 8.14 -29.15
C SER A 632 -29.24 9.02 -28.87
N GLY A 633 -29.24 9.60 -27.69
CA GLY A 633 -28.15 10.38 -27.13
C GLY A 633 -28.16 10.31 -25.61
N PHE A 634 -27.22 11.03 -25.01
CA PHE A 634 -27.04 11.03 -23.56
C PHE A 634 -26.71 12.44 -23.08
N VAL A 635 -27.29 12.80 -21.94
CA VAL A 635 -26.76 13.88 -21.11
C VAL A 635 -25.92 13.23 -20.02
N ILE A 636 -24.67 13.64 -19.93
CA ILE A 636 -23.69 13.15 -18.97
C ILE A 636 -23.24 14.29 -18.07
N ALA A 637 -22.88 14.00 -16.83
CA ALA A 637 -22.23 14.97 -15.95
C ALA A 637 -21.15 14.28 -15.14
N LEU A 638 -20.10 15.02 -14.81
CA LEU A 638 -19.07 14.61 -13.88
C LEU A 638 -18.88 15.76 -12.90
N LEU A 639 -19.25 15.51 -11.64
CA LEU A 639 -19.27 16.51 -10.58
C LEU A 639 -18.60 15.91 -9.35
N ASP A 640 -17.48 16.49 -8.92
CA ASP A 640 -16.66 16.00 -7.81
C ASP A 640 -16.42 14.47 -7.83
N GLY A 641 -16.08 13.92 -9.00
CA GLY A 641 -15.80 12.50 -9.19
C GLY A 641 -17.05 11.60 -9.30
N VAL A 642 -18.26 12.16 -9.20
CA VAL A 642 -19.52 11.45 -9.43
C VAL A 642 -19.94 11.61 -10.89
N TYR A 643 -19.98 10.49 -11.60
CA TYR A 643 -20.45 10.42 -12.97
C TYR A 643 -21.93 10.09 -13.03
N LEU A 644 -22.67 10.93 -13.74
CA LEU A 644 -24.10 10.81 -13.97
C LEU A 644 -24.35 10.65 -15.47
N MET A 645 -25.32 9.82 -15.84
CA MET A 645 -25.72 9.64 -17.23
C MET A 645 -27.22 9.44 -17.35
N SER A 646 -27.86 10.13 -18.28
CA SER A 646 -29.30 9.99 -18.55
C SER A 646 -29.56 10.00 -20.06
N PRO A 647 -30.42 9.10 -20.59
CA PRO A 647 -30.66 9.03 -22.02
C PRO A 647 -31.51 10.21 -22.50
N VAL A 648 -31.35 10.50 -23.78
CA VAL A 648 -32.14 11.45 -24.55
C VAL A 648 -32.56 10.79 -25.85
N ILE A 649 -33.83 10.91 -26.19
CA ILE A 649 -34.39 10.43 -27.45
C ILE A 649 -34.80 11.65 -28.25
N LEU A 650 -34.15 11.86 -29.39
CA LEU A 650 -34.45 12.91 -30.34
C LEU A 650 -35.35 12.36 -31.45
N ARG A 651 -36.56 12.89 -31.58
CA ARG A 651 -37.46 12.59 -32.68
C ARG A 651 -37.32 13.67 -33.74
N LEU A 652 -36.80 13.30 -34.90
CA LEU A 652 -36.65 14.22 -36.01
C LEU A 652 -37.87 14.13 -36.94
N SER A 653 -38.57 15.24 -37.13
CA SER A 653 -39.75 15.35 -38.01
C SER A 653 -39.49 16.17 -39.27
#